data_AF-A0AAN6LYA2-F1
#
_entry.id   AF-A0AAN6LYA2-F1
#
_cell.length_a   1.000
_cell.length_b   1.000
_cell.length_c   1.000
_cell.angle_alpha   90.00
_cell.angle_beta   90.00
_cell.angle_gamma   90.00
#
_symmetry.space_group_name_H-M   'P 1'
#
loop_
_entity.id
_entity.type
_entity.pdbx_description
1 polymer ?
#
loop_
_entity_poly.entity_id
_entity_poly.type
_entity_poly.pdbx_seq_one_letter_code
_entity_poly.pdbx_strand_id
1 'polypeptide(L)'
;MGQSHERDTPCTLSRHLEPLGHSSVEIGAAYAAGYLKARDAIRIAYYRGKYGKLASGREGCRGSMMAVGPSIEDAQELCDLEDFAGRIQVAASNSSASITLSGDTDNIVQPVLFSQALENASSQVSDVGLILEVGPHAALKGPVSLTVEETSNRNIPYTGLLSRNSNDLECLSDSIGFVWANLSGPVLDFKKVDALCASSSADVPRLQKTVPKYSWDHDRKFWMEARQSAVLRLRSNPHHELLGIRVESSDRAYRWRNFMKPNELSWTKGHQVQSQLIFPGAGFSIMAVEAGRTLMPTEEITLIELSDIEIMRAMTFQDENDSVETQYNLTNIIFGDSTVSAEFSCDICLSKDLRFFEPSRSRVKLYRGSPNDNTLPNRVLSGLPMSEVDIEYFYQTLWNLGYNYTGMFKSVTTLNRTTDSATGVIRIEAGEDYSTNVLFHPGPLDVAFQTIFGEMKMLCYNLSFQILMYHRSHGAPGDGRLWTVLVPTKIKRISINPLACRDESGIGCDLQFDANVSVSLFDGIIGDVDLFDASGLHKCVQVEGLQVLPLGPVTEKDDKHMFSETIWAVEKPDAVRGVPKWTLTDEEWEHAFYVERACFFYVKQLHDTITLEEREKCDWHPSKMLAWAADIVSVASRGEHPIIKQEWMHDTWELLEAPLHDSPTEAVFKNIEDQFSSYTYSDISASFFPQAQTTFSQHSSKMAYKVFDVTKEPSKQSLAERAYDLVIASNVLHATPNLEQTSTNVRKLLKSGGYLVMLEITDTEPLRPTSFFGCLPDLWVGEADGRQHYPLLPAESWSDIFRKTGFSDLDSSTPEHIVFMAPFSVMLTQAVDNQMEIIRQPLDTANKTSIDKLLVLGGSTIHSYEIAAEIKSKLDFLRESDDNSRDARVAHTGTLRSEASFLESSRARWSNF
;
A
#
# COMPACT_ATOMS: atom_id res chain seq x y z
N MET A 1 -20.16 -82.27 -67.19
CA MET A 1 -19.10 -82.18 -68.23
C MET A 1 -18.38 -80.86 -68.04
N GLY A 2 -17.08 -80.80 -68.34
CA GLY A 2 -16.32 -79.55 -68.44
C GLY A 2 -15.72 -79.03 -67.12
N GLN A 3 -14.46 -78.56 -67.23
CA GLN A 3 -13.78 -77.62 -66.32
C GLN A 3 -13.78 -77.95 -64.82
N SER A 4 -13.00 -78.95 -64.43
CA SER A 4 -12.25 -78.88 -63.18
C SER A 4 -11.22 -77.75 -63.31
N HIS A 5 -11.38 -76.64 -62.57
CA HIS A 5 -10.33 -75.63 -62.48
C HIS A 5 -9.09 -76.25 -61.83
N GLU A 6 -7.96 -76.22 -62.55
CA GLU A 6 -6.64 -76.39 -61.94
C GLU A 6 -6.47 -75.23 -60.94
N ARG A 7 -6.42 -75.55 -59.64
CA ARG A 7 -5.95 -74.58 -58.64
C ARG A 7 -4.43 -74.52 -58.78
N ASP A 8 -3.96 -73.74 -59.73
CA ASP A 8 -2.58 -73.26 -59.71
C ASP A 8 -2.34 -72.66 -58.32
N THR A 9 -1.39 -73.21 -57.57
CA THR A 9 -0.85 -72.55 -56.36
C THR A 9 0.04 -71.41 -56.83
N PRO A 10 -0.40 -70.15 -56.81
CA PRO A 10 0.43 -69.04 -57.22
C PRO A 10 1.45 -68.83 -56.10
N CYS A 11 2.73 -68.61 -56.42
CA CYS A 11 3.73 -68.30 -55.40
C CYS A 11 3.23 -67.14 -54.52
N THR A 12 2.97 -67.43 -53.24
CA THR A 12 2.52 -66.46 -52.23
C THR A 12 3.62 -65.47 -51.85
N LEU A 13 4.86 -65.85 -52.15
CA LEU A 13 6.07 -65.03 -52.09
C LEU A 13 6.13 -64.05 -53.26
N SER A 14 6.23 -62.76 -52.97
CA SER A 14 6.31 -61.72 -54.00
C SER A 14 7.69 -61.66 -54.66
N ARG A 15 7.80 -62.22 -55.89
CA ARG A 15 8.87 -62.00 -56.89
C ARG A 15 10.27 -61.67 -56.32
N HIS A 16 11.07 -62.70 -56.03
CA HIS A 16 12.51 -62.81 -56.33
C HIS A 16 12.96 -64.19 -55.82
N LEU A 17 12.80 -65.22 -56.66
CA LEU A 17 13.12 -66.62 -56.34
C LEU A 17 13.99 -67.20 -57.44
N GLU A 18 15.12 -67.81 -57.07
CA GLU A 18 15.96 -68.59 -57.98
C GLU A 18 15.81 -70.08 -57.66
N PRO A 19 15.07 -70.84 -58.50
CA PRO A 19 14.77 -72.24 -58.22
C PRO A 19 15.91 -73.16 -58.66
N LEU A 20 16.76 -73.53 -57.71
CA LEU A 20 17.67 -74.67 -57.86
C LEU A 20 16.94 -76.00 -57.61
N GLY A 21 17.42 -77.07 -58.24
CA GLY A 21 16.83 -78.41 -58.10
C GLY A 21 17.88 -79.50 -58.20
N HIS A 22 17.59 -80.65 -57.56
CA HIS A 22 18.47 -81.80 -57.54
C HIS A 22 17.72 -83.07 -58.01
N SER A 23 18.19 -83.69 -59.08
CA SER A 23 17.70 -84.94 -59.67
C SER A 23 16.20 -84.97 -59.95
N SER A 24 15.36 -85.49 -59.05
CA SER A 24 13.90 -85.49 -59.24
C SER A 24 13.26 -84.12 -59.00
N VAL A 25 13.87 -83.28 -58.16
CA VAL A 25 13.39 -81.95 -57.78
C VAL A 25 13.62 -80.92 -58.90
N GLU A 26 14.54 -81.18 -59.84
CA GLU A 26 14.74 -80.39 -61.08
C GLU A 26 13.43 -80.15 -61.85
N ILE A 27 12.51 -81.12 -61.84
CA ILE A 27 11.21 -81.01 -62.51
C ILE A 27 10.30 -80.00 -61.79
N GLY A 28 10.42 -79.92 -60.45
CA GLY A 28 9.76 -78.91 -59.62
C GLY A 28 10.41 -77.54 -59.75
N ALA A 29 11.74 -77.47 -59.84
CA ALA A 29 12.48 -76.24 -60.10
C ALA A 29 12.15 -75.63 -61.48
N ALA A 30 12.07 -76.46 -62.53
CA ALA A 30 11.65 -76.03 -63.86
C ALA A 30 10.17 -75.59 -63.93
N TYR A 31 9.31 -76.11 -63.05
CA TYR A 31 7.95 -75.57 -62.84
C TYR A 31 7.99 -74.21 -62.12
N ALA A 32 8.76 -74.08 -61.03
CA ALA A 32 8.91 -72.83 -60.28
C ALA A 32 9.55 -71.70 -61.11
N ALA A 33 10.43 -72.05 -62.06
CA ALA A 33 10.99 -71.13 -63.06
C ALA A 33 10.01 -70.73 -64.18
N GLY A 34 8.83 -71.36 -64.25
CA GLY A 34 7.82 -71.11 -65.28
C GLY A 34 8.05 -71.80 -66.63
N TYR A 35 9.10 -72.61 -66.77
CA TYR A 35 9.39 -73.35 -68.02
C TYR A 35 8.46 -74.55 -68.24
N LEU A 36 7.89 -75.11 -67.18
CA LEU A 36 6.89 -76.18 -67.23
C LEU A 36 5.57 -75.74 -66.60
N LYS A 37 4.44 -76.27 -67.10
CA LYS A 37 3.14 -76.19 -66.43
C LYS A 37 3.03 -77.28 -65.38
N ALA A 38 2.31 -77.05 -64.27
CA ALA A 38 2.14 -78.02 -63.19
C ALA A 38 1.71 -79.42 -63.69
N ARG A 39 0.72 -79.45 -64.60
CA ARG A 39 0.20 -80.66 -65.26
C ARG A 39 1.25 -81.43 -66.05
N ASP A 40 2.19 -80.74 -66.69
CA ASP A 40 3.21 -81.36 -67.52
C ASP A 40 4.47 -81.72 -66.71
N ALA A 41 4.80 -80.94 -65.68
CA ALA A 41 5.78 -81.31 -64.66
C ALA A 41 5.40 -82.63 -63.95
N ILE A 42 4.16 -82.78 -63.46
CA ILE A 42 3.72 -84.04 -62.82
C ILE A 42 3.66 -85.22 -63.80
N ARG A 43 3.38 -84.97 -65.09
CA ARG A 43 3.48 -86.00 -66.15
C ARG A 43 4.92 -86.42 -66.40
N ILE A 44 5.86 -85.49 -66.48
CA ILE A 44 7.30 -85.78 -66.66
C ILE A 44 7.80 -86.58 -65.45
N ALA A 45 7.46 -86.19 -64.22
CA ALA A 45 7.78 -86.96 -63.01
C ALA A 45 7.16 -88.37 -63.03
N TYR A 46 5.87 -88.50 -63.37
CA TYR A 46 5.18 -89.79 -63.48
C TYR A 46 5.82 -90.70 -64.54
N TYR A 47 6.13 -90.18 -65.73
CA TYR A 47 6.74 -90.98 -66.79
C TYR A 47 8.22 -91.30 -66.51
N ARG A 48 9.00 -90.39 -65.90
CA ARG A 48 10.37 -90.66 -65.40
C ARG A 48 10.34 -91.78 -64.36
N GLY A 49 9.40 -91.77 -63.41
CA GLY A 49 9.23 -92.84 -62.43
C GLY A 49 8.70 -94.17 -62.99
N LYS A 50 7.76 -94.10 -63.95
CA LYS A 50 7.14 -95.29 -64.58
C LYS A 50 8.10 -96.02 -65.53
N TYR A 51 8.78 -95.27 -66.39
CA TYR A 51 9.69 -95.82 -67.41
C TYR A 51 11.15 -95.86 -66.96
N GLY A 52 11.54 -95.20 -65.87
CA GLY A 52 12.86 -95.37 -65.25
C GLY A 52 13.15 -96.83 -64.86
N LYS A 53 12.12 -97.64 -64.59
CA LYS A 53 12.24 -99.10 -64.38
C LYS A 53 12.61 -99.90 -65.65
N LEU A 54 12.63 -99.26 -66.82
CA LEU A 54 13.10 -99.83 -68.08
C LEU A 54 14.53 -99.38 -68.43
N ALA A 55 15.09 -98.40 -67.70
CA ALA A 55 16.48 -97.99 -67.81
C ALA A 55 17.35 -98.88 -66.89
N SER A 56 17.77 -100.03 -67.40
CA SER A 56 18.75 -100.88 -66.73
C SER A 56 20.19 -100.48 -67.10
N GLY A 57 21.15 -100.88 -66.27
CA GLY A 57 22.57 -100.86 -66.66
C GLY A 57 22.87 -101.77 -67.87
N ARG A 58 24.14 -101.78 -68.30
CA ARG A 58 24.62 -102.83 -69.22
C ARG A 58 24.28 -104.20 -68.63
N GLU A 59 23.84 -105.11 -69.48
CA GLU A 59 23.48 -106.51 -69.12
C GLU A 59 22.35 -106.69 -68.08
N GLY A 60 21.69 -105.62 -67.62
CA GLY A 60 20.49 -105.70 -66.79
C GLY A 60 20.68 -105.50 -65.28
N CYS A 61 21.83 -104.96 -64.86
CA CYS A 61 22.17 -104.72 -63.45
C CYS A 61 21.23 -103.73 -62.72
N ARG A 62 21.27 -103.76 -61.38
CA ARG A 62 20.36 -103.06 -60.45
C ARG A 62 21.01 -101.84 -59.81
N GLY A 63 20.28 -100.71 -59.81
CA GLY A 63 20.77 -99.43 -59.29
C GLY A 63 20.86 -99.22 -57.76
N SER A 64 21.85 -98.45 -57.29
CA SER A 64 21.99 -97.90 -55.92
C SER A 64 22.81 -96.60 -55.89
N MET A 65 22.63 -95.72 -54.89
CA MET A 65 23.41 -94.47 -54.72
C MET A 65 23.94 -94.35 -53.29
N MET A 66 25.12 -93.73 -53.13
CA MET A 66 25.79 -93.55 -51.83
C MET A 66 26.37 -92.14 -51.70
N ALA A 67 26.04 -91.45 -50.61
CA ALA A 67 26.70 -90.20 -50.24
C ALA A 67 28.03 -90.50 -49.53
N VAL A 68 29.09 -89.77 -49.91
CA VAL A 68 30.45 -89.87 -49.40
C VAL A 68 31.00 -88.46 -49.11
N GLY A 69 32.00 -88.35 -48.23
CA GLY A 69 32.55 -87.06 -47.77
C GLY A 69 33.86 -86.51 -48.37
N PRO A 70 34.50 -87.07 -49.43
CA PRO A 70 35.71 -86.48 -50.01
C PRO A 70 35.36 -85.32 -50.98
N SER A 71 36.36 -84.68 -51.58
CA SER A 71 36.15 -83.63 -52.60
C SER A 71 35.64 -84.18 -53.94
N ILE A 72 35.23 -83.31 -54.85
CA ILE A 72 34.85 -83.73 -56.21
C ILE A 72 36.07 -84.26 -56.99
N GLU A 73 37.25 -83.69 -56.77
CA GLU A 73 38.52 -84.14 -57.32
C GLU A 73 38.89 -85.55 -56.80
N ASP A 74 38.90 -85.74 -55.48
CA ASP A 74 39.16 -87.04 -54.84
C ASP A 74 38.14 -88.10 -55.29
N ALA A 75 36.86 -87.71 -55.42
CA ALA A 75 35.81 -88.61 -55.87
C ALA A 75 35.93 -88.95 -57.37
N GLN A 76 36.45 -88.02 -58.19
CA GLN A 76 36.72 -88.26 -59.60
C GLN A 76 37.95 -89.17 -59.78
N GLU A 77 39.05 -88.94 -59.04
CA GLU A 77 40.20 -89.86 -59.00
C GLU A 77 39.78 -91.26 -58.55
N LEU A 78 38.93 -91.37 -57.52
CA LEU A 78 38.36 -92.65 -57.07
C LEU A 78 37.54 -93.35 -58.16
N CYS A 79 36.82 -92.59 -59.00
CA CYS A 79 36.07 -93.16 -60.13
C CYS A 79 36.99 -93.61 -61.28
N ASP A 80 38.13 -92.95 -61.48
CA ASP A 80 39.05 -93.20 -62.60
C ASP A 80 40.10 -94.31 -62.32
N LEU A 81 40.12 -94.90 -61.11
CA LEU A 81 40.90 -96.11 -60.78
C LEU A 81 40.46 -97.34 -61.59
N GLU A 82 41.39 -98.23 -61.96
CA GLU A 82 41.12 -99.37 -62.87
C GLU A 82 39.98 -100.32 -62.44
N ASP A 83 39.79 -100.56 -61.13
CA ASP A 83 38.70 -101.42 -60.60
C ASP A 83 37.29 -100.78 -60.74
N PHE A 84 37.25 -99.47 -60.97
CA PHE A 84 36.10 -98.60 -60.84
C PHE A 84 35.78 -97.78 -62.11
N ALA A 85 36.75 -97.58 -62.99
CA ALA A 85 36.67 -96.80 -64.22
C ALA A 85 35.56 -97.30 -65.16
N GLY A 86 34.68 -96.37 -65.56
CA GLY A 86 33.51 -96.69 -66.40
C GLY A 86 32.47 -97.57 -65.70
N ARG A 87 32.66 -97.88 -64.40
CA ARG A 87 31.65 -98.43 -63.51
C ARG A 87 31.06 -97.29 -62.69
N ILE A 88 31.81 -96.67 -61.75
CA ILE A 88 31.28 -95.49 -61.03
C ILE A 88 31.51 -94.24 -61.87
N GLN A 89 30.69 -93.25 -61.59
CA GLN A 89 31.09 -91.86 -61.68
C GLN A 89 30.42 -91.07 -60.55
N VAL A 90 30.95 -89.87 -60.29
CA VAL A 90 30.26 -88.84 -59.53
C VAL A 90 28.84 -88.67 -60.08
N ALA A 91 27.86 -88.57 -59.18
CA ALA A 91 26.44 -88.57 -59.52
C ALA A 91 25.66 -87.42 -58.91
N ALA A 92 26.16 -86.84 -57.84
CA ALA A 92 25.94 -85.45 -57.53
C ALA A 92 27.16 -84.87 -56.82
N SER A 93 27.48 -83.61 -57.04
CA SER A 93 28.25 -82.83 -56.05
C SER A 93 27.23 -82.06 -55.23
N ASN A 94 27.00 -82.42 -53.97
CA ASN A 94 26.06 -81.71 -53.09
C ASN A 94 26.76 -80.54 -52.38
N SER A 95 28.00 -80.76 -51.93
CA SER A 95 28.94 -79.76 -51.45
C SER A 95 30.38 -80.20 -51.70
N SER A 96 31.33 -79.29 -51.47
CA SER A 96 32.79 -79.50 -51.43
C SER A 96 33.26 -80.74 -50.66
N ALA A 97 32.51 -81.17 -49.65
CA ALA A 97 32.76 -82.35 -48.82
C ALA A 97 31.52 -83.26 -48.72
N SER A 98 30.68 -83.26 -49.76
CA SER A 98 29.52 -84.16 -49.86
C SER A 98 29.21 -84.50 -51.30
N ILE A 99 29.76 -85.61 -51.76
CA ILE A 99 29.57 -86.14 -53.12
C ILE A 99 28.64 -87.35 -53.06
N THR A 100 27.68 -87.44 -53.98
CA THR A 100 26.92 -88.67 -54.20
C THR A 100 27.59 -89.45 -55.31
N LEU A 101 28.06 -90.66 -55.03
CA LEU A 101 28.41 -91.65 -56.03
C LEU A 101 27.17 -92.46 -56.39
N SER A 102 27.06 -92.85 -57.66
CA SER A 102 26.00 -93.71 -58.15
C SER A 102 26.64 -94.98 -58.67
N GLY A 103 26.00 -96.13 -58.46
CA GLY A 103 24.89 -96.25 -59.38
C GLY A 103 24.26 -97.60 -59.60
N ASP A 104 25.04 -98.68 -59.57
CA ASP A 104 24.54 -100.05 -59.45
C ASP A 104 24.60 -100.40 -57.96
N THR A 105 24.20 -101.60 -57.59
CA THR A 105 24.52 -102.16 -56.28
C THR A 105 26.03 -102.17 -56.02
N ASP A 106 26.85 -102.07 -57.07
CA ASP A 106 28.30 -102.03 -57.01
C ASP A 106 28.99 -101.08 -58.04
N ASN A 107 28.29 -100.15 -58.76
CA ASN A 107 28.79 -98.88 -59.44
C ASN A 107 28.04 -98.44 -60.79
N ILE A 108 27.51 -97.19 -60.97
CA ILE A 108 26.88 -96.62 -62.24
C ILE A 108 27.01 -95.04 -62.51
N VAL A 109 25.94 -94.19 -62.52
CA VAL A 109 25.74 -93.01 -63.45
C VAL A 109 24.93 -91.84 -62.81
N GLN A 110 25.05 -90.51 -63.05
CA GLN A 110 25.88 -89.52 -63.80
C GLN A 110 25.81 -88.14 -63.03
N PRO A 111 26.76 -87.19 -63.12
CA PRO A 111 26.92 -86.10 -62.14
C PRO A 111 25.92 -84.94 -62.23
N VAL A 112 25.10 -84.77 -61.20
CA VAL A 112 24.34 -83.54 -60.91
C VAL A 112 25.26 -82.55 -60.18
N LEU A 113 25.77 -81.53 -60.88
CA LEU A 113 26.71 -80.54 -60.32
C LEU A 113 26.00 -79.49 -59.44
N PHE A 114 25.36 -79.93 -58.36
CA PHE A 114 24.51 -79.10 -57.51
C PHE A 114 25.28 -78.08 -56.67
N SER A 115 26.46 -78.41 -56.13
CA SER A 115 27.35 -77.44 -55.48
C SER A 115 27.74 -76.33 -56.46
N GLN A 116 28.19 -76.71 -57.67
CA GLN A 116 28.59 -75.75 -58.69
C GLN A 116 27.41 -74.87 -59.15
N ALA A 117 26.19 -75.40 -59.20
CA ALA A 117 24.98 -74.62 -59.48
C ALA A 117 24.63 -73.65 -58.33
N LEU A 118 24.81 -74.08 -57.08
CA LEU A 118 24.61 -73.26 -55.88
C LEU A 118 25.67 -72.16 -55.74
N GLU A 119 26.94 -72.44 -56.06
CA GLU A 119 28.03 -71.47 -56.14
C GLU A 119 27.77 -70.42 -57.24
N ASN A 120 27.30 -70.85 -58.43
CA ASN A 120 26.93 -69.95 -59.52
C ASN A 120 25.71 -69.07 -59.18
N ALA A 121 24.71 -69.60 -58.49
CA ALA A 121 23.57 -68.80 -58.02
C ALA A 121 23.99 -67.81 -56.91
N SER A 122 24.77 -68.27 -55.92
CA SER A 122 25.23 -67.45 -54.79
C SER A 122 26.21 -66.34 -55.21
N SER A 123 26.89 -66.48 -56.35
CA SER A 123 27.73 -65.43 -56.94
C SER A 123 26.98 -64.49 -57.90
N GLN A 124 25.79 -64.87 -58.38
CA GLN A 124 24.90 -64.01 -59.18
C GLN A 124 23.91 -63.22 -58.30
N VAL A 125 23.49 -63.77 -57.16
CA VAL A 125 22.60 -63.10 -56.18
C VAL A 125 23.40 -62.62 -54.97
N SER A 126 23.77 -61.33 -54.98
CA SER A 126 24.65 -60.73 -53.97
C SER A 126 24.05 -60.59 -52.56
N ASP A 127 22.75 -60.87 -52.35
CA ASP A 127 22.11 -60.80 -51.02
C ASP A 127 20.97 -61.82 -50.86
N VAL A 128 21.31 -63.11 -50.80
CA VAL A 128 20.36 -64.19 -50.48
C VAL A 128 19.95 -64.08 -48.99
N GLY A 129 18.70 -63.66 -48.73
CA GLY A 129 18.22 -63.43 -47.36
C GLY A 129 17.76 -64.69 -46.59
N LEU A 130 17.33 -65.73 -47.29
CA LEU A 130 16.79 -66.98 -46.70
C LEU A 130 16.82 -68.11 -47.75
N ILE A 131 17.01 -69.34 -47.30
CA ILE A 131 16.96 -70.56 -48.13
C ILE A 131 15.77 -71.44 -47.72
N LEU A 132 15.03 -71.93 -48.71
CA LEU A 132 13.79 -72.69 -48.53
C LEU A 132 13.87 -74.04 -49.29
N GLU A 133 13.94 -75.16 -48.57
CA GLU A 133 13.97 -76.49 -49.19
C GLU A 133 12.57 -76.97 -49.56
N VAL A 134 12.33 -77.13 -50.87
CA VAL A 134 11.06 -77.62 -51.43
C VAL A 134 11.15 -79.13 -51.65
N GLY A 135 10.82 -79.90 -50.61
CA GLY A 135 10.85 -81.36 -50.64
C GLY A 135 9.98 -81.99 -49.54
N PRO A 136 9.81 -83.33 -49.54
CA PRO A 136 9.06 -84.06 -48.51
C PRO A 136 9.79 -84.15 -47.16
N HIS A 137 11.06 -83.77 -47.13
CA HIS A 137 11.90 -83.62 -45.94
C HIS A 137 13.08 -82.70 -46.30
N ALA A 138 13.65 -82.01 -45.32
CA ALA A 138 14.84 -81.18 -45.48
C ALA A 138 16.12 -82.04 -45.57
N ALA A 139 16.38 -82.63 -46.74
CA ALA A 139 17.49 -83.55 -47.00
C ALA A 139 18.78 -82.83 -47.44
N LEU A 140 18.67 -81.63 -48.01
CA LEU A 140 19.78 -80.85 -48.54
C LEU A 140 20.31 -79.79 -47.56
N LYS A 141 19.64 -79.57 -46.42
CA LYS A 141 20.06 -78.60 -45.38
C LYS A 141 21.54 -78.68 -45.01
N GLY A 142 22.06 -79.88 -44.74
CA GLY A 142 23.47 -80.09 -44.39
C GLY A 142 24.45 -79.59 -45.46
N PRO A 143 24.48 -80.19 -46.66
CA PRO A 143 25.41 -79.78 -47.73
C PRO A 143 25.19 -78.33 -48.21
N VAL A 144 23.95 -77.85 -48.31
CA VAL A 144 23.68 -76.46 -48.74
C VAL A 144 24.21 -75.46 -47.72
N SER A 145 24.01 -75.68 -46.41
CA SER A 145 24.57 -74.78 -45.40
C SER A 145 26.10 -74.73 -45.46
N LEU A 146 26.77 -75.88 -45.66
CA LEU A 146 28.23 -75.93 -45.81
C LEU A 146 28.73 -75.17 -47.04
N THR A 147 28.20 -75.44 -48.24
CA THR A 147 28.61 -74.72 -49.45
C THR A 147 28.30 -73.22 -49.37
N VAL A 148 27.18 -72.83 -48.76
CA VAL A 148 26.85 -71.40 -48.59
C VAL A 148 27.79 -70.71 -47.60
N GLU A 149 28.14 -71.37 -46.49
CA GLU A 149 29.10 -70.85 -45.51
C GLU A 149 30.50 -70.72 -46.15
N GLU A 150 30.96 -71.70 -46.92
CA GLU A 150 32.24 -71.65 -47.63
C GLU A 150 32.28 -70.60 -48.77
N THR A 151 31.23 -70.51 -49.58
CA THR A 151 31.22 -69.63 -50.77
C THR A 151 30.93 -68.17 -50.42
N SER A 152 30.14 -67.91 -49.36
CA SER A 152 29.66 -66.56 -49.03
C SER A 152 30.11 -66.03 -47.66
N ASN A 153 30.66 -66.89 -46.79
CA ASN A 153 31.04 -66.58 -45.40
C ASN A 153 29.89 -65.95 -44.59
N ARG A 154 28.64 -66.32 -44.91
CA ARG A 154 27.40 -65.90 -44.24
C ARG A 154 26.59 -67.13 -43.82
N ASN A 155 26.14 -67.15 -42.57
CA ASN A 155 25.16 -68.13 -42.10
C ASN A 155 23.75 -67.63 -42.50
N ILE A 156 23.18 -68.23 -43.54
CA ILE A 156 21.88 -67.82 -44.11
C ILE A 156 20.75 -68.66 -43.50
N PRO A 157 19.64 -68.05 -43.02
CA PRO A 157 18.50 -68.78 -42.44
C PRO A 157 17.97 -69.87 -43.38
N TYR A 158 17.87 -71.10 -42.88
CA TYR A 158 17.47 -72.28 -43.67
C TYR A 158 16.29 -73.02 -43.05
N THR A 159 15.17 -73.11 -43.79
CA THR A 159 14.02 -73.95 -43.44
C THR A 159 13.59 -74.85 -44.61
N GLY A 160 12.86 -75.93 -44.33
CA GLY A 160 12.32 -76.85 -45.34
C GLY A 160 10.82 -77.05 -45.12
N LEU A 161 10.05 -77.10 -46.21
CA LEU A 161 8.59 -76.99 -46.16
C LEU A 161 7.88 -78.15 -45.45
N LEU A 162 8.47 -79.34 -45.43
CA LEU A 162 7.91 -80.55 -44.83
C LEU A 162 8.98 -81.30 -44.03
N SER A 163 8.54 -82.07 -43.02
CA SER A 163 9.42 -82.93 -42.23
C SER A 163 8.87 -84.34 -42.05
N ARG A 164 9.78 -85.32 -42.08
CA ARG A 164 9.45 -86.74 -42.01
C ARG A 164 8.79 -87.08 -40.67
N ASN A 165 7.61 -87.70 -40.74
CA ASN A 165 6.75 -88.07 -39.60
C ASN A 165 6.13 -86.88 -38.83
N SER A 166 6.13 -85.68 -39.41
CA SER A 166 5.47 -84.48 -38.85
C SER A 166 4.11 -84.23 -39.53
N ASN A 167 3.33 -83.28 -39.03
CA ASN A 167 2.09 -82.82 -39.66
C ASN A 167 2.41 -81.79 -40.77
N ASP A 168 2.02 -82.09 -42.01
CA ASP A 168 2.31 -81.25 -43.19
C ASP A 168 1.83 -79.79 -43.02
N LEU A 169 0.69 -79.57 -42.35
CA LEU A 169 0.13 -78.23 -42.13
C LEU A 169 0.90 -77.45 -41.06
N GLU A 170 1.40 -78.13 -40.03
CA GLU A 170 2.23 -77.52 -38.98
C GLU A 170 3.59 -77.15 -39.57
N CYS A 171 4.25 -78.05 -40.31
CA CYS A 171 5.52 -77.75 -40.99
C CYS A 171 5.40 -76.59 -42.00
N LEU A 172 4.31 -76.53 -42.76
CA LEU A 172 4.06 -75.43 -43.69
C LEU A 172 3.78 -74.10 -42.95
N SER A 173 3.03 -74.14 -41.86
CA SER A 173 2.77 -72.97 -41.01
C SER A 173 4.06 -72.45 -40.36
N ASP A 174 4.87 -73.33 -39.79
CA ASP A 174 6.17 -73.00 -39.19
C ASP A 174 7.14 -72.44 -40.25
N SER A 175 7.13 -72.99 -41.46
CA SER A 175 7.92 -72.46 -42.59
C SER A 175 7.50 -71.04 -42.96
N ILE A 176 6.19 -70.76 -43.04
CA ILE A 176 5.67 -69.42 -43.32
C ILE A 176 6.01 -68.45 -42.18
N GLY A 177 5.88 -68.88 -40.92
CA GLY A 177 6.28 -68.10 -39.74
C GLY A 177 7.78 -67.80 -39.71
N PHE A 178 8.62 -68.77 -40.07
CA PHE A 178 10.07 -68.61 -40.17
C PHE A 178 10.45 -67.62 -41.29
N VAL A 179 9.79 -67.68 -42.46
CA VAL A 179 9.98 -66.69 -43.53
C VAL A 179 9.57 -65.28 -43.06
N TRP A 180 8.44 -65.15 -42.36
CA TRP A 180 7.97 -63.87 -41.81
C TRP A 180 8.93 -63.29 -40.75
N ALA A 181 9.50 -64.14 -39.90
CA ALA A 181 10.40 -63.71 -38.82
C ALA A 181 11.81 -63.29 -39.31
N ASN A 182 12.26 -63.81 -40.45
CA ASN A 182 13.63 -63.57 -40.96
C ASN A 182 13.69 -62.55 -42.11
N LEU A 183 12.61 -62.33 -42.88
CA LEU A 183 12.63 -61.40 -44.02
C LEU A 183 11.94 -60.06 -43.70
N SER A 184 12.72 -58.99 -43.71
CA SER A 184 12.29 -57.62 -43.40
C SER A 184 11.55 -56.94 -44.57
N GLY A 185 10.31 -57.35 -44.83
CA GLY A 185 9.44 -56.66 -45.79
C GLY A 185 8.07 -57.33 -46.00
N PRO A 186 7.20 -56.76 -46.85
CA PRO A 186 5.90 -57.34 -47.20
C PRO A 186 6.02 -58.49 -48.21
N VAL A 187 6.91 -59.46 -47.94
CA VAL A 187 7.24 -60.58 -48.84
C VAL A 187 6.11 -61.62 -48.91
N LEU A 188 5.32 -61.72 -47.84
CA LEU A 188 4.19 -62.65 -47.72
C LEU A 188 2.86 -61.89 -47.87
N ASP A 189 2.08 -62.23 -48.89
CA ASP A 189 0.70 -61.77 -49.02
C ASP A 189 -0.25 -62.65 -48.19
N PHE A 190 -0.44 -62.30 -46.92
CA PHE A 190 -1.29 -63.04 -46.00
C PHE A 190 -2.73 -63.25 -46.51
N LYS A 191 -3.27 -62.35 -47.35
CA LYS A 191 -4.61 -62.56 -47.95
C LYS A 191 -4.65 -63.75 -48.89
N LYS A 192 -3.52 -64.08 -49.54
CA LYS A 192 -3.39 -65.30 -50.35
C LYS A 192 -3.17 -66.54 -49.49
N VAL A 193 -2.48 -66.42 -48.36
CA VAL A 193 -2.33 -67.51 -47.38
C VAL A 193 -3.70 -67.86 -46.77
N ASP A 194 -4.46 -66.86 -46.32
CA ASP A 194 -5.85 -67.01 -45.87
C ASP A 194 -6.71 -67.69 -46.94
N ALA A 195 -6.62 -67.25 -48.20
CA ALA A 195 -7.38 -67.82 -49.31
C ALA A 195 -6.97 -69.25 -49.74
N LEU A 196 -5.77 -69.71 -49.36
CA LEU A 196 -5.35 -71.12 -49.54
C LEU A 196 -5.89 -72.01 -48.42
N CYS A 197 -5.96 -71.48 -47.20
CA CYS A 197 -6.47 -72.20 -46.02
C CYS A 197 -7.99 -72.15 -45.87
N ALA A 198 -8.67 -71.17 -46.47
CA ALA A 198 -10.12 -71.01 -46.42
C ALA A 198 -10.86 -72.19 -47.07
N SER A 199 -11.75 -72.81 -46.30
CA SER A 199 -12.58 -73.93 -46.77
C SER A 199 -13.77 -73.48 -47.63
N SER A 200 -14.22 -72.25 -47.39
CA SER A 200 -15.36 -71.61 -48.06
C SER A 200 -15.11 -70.12 -48.28
N SER A 201 -15.85 -69.50 -49.20
CA SER A 201 -15.82 -68.04 -49.40
C SER A 201 -16.51 -67.24 -48.27
N ALA A 202 -16.95 -67.90 -47.21
CA ALA A 202 -17.52 -67.26 -46.01
C ALA A 202 -16.51 -67.14 -44.85
N ASP A 203 -15.37 -67.83 -44.93
CA ASP A 203 -14.30 -67.84 -43.93
C ASP A 203 -13.45 -66.56 -44.00
N VAL A 204 -14.06 -65.40 -43.67
CA VAL A 204 -13.38 -64.10 -43.63
C VAL A 204 -12.73 -63.88 -42.25
N PRO A 205 -11.41 -63.71 -42.15
CA PRO A 205 -10.73 -63.50 -40.87
C PRO A 205 -11.21 -62.21 -40.19
N ARG A 206 -11.50 -62.30 -38.89
CA ARG A 206 -12.00 -61.18 -38.07
C ARG A 206 -10.92 -60.68 -37.13
N LEU A 207 -10.71 -59.36 -37.10
CA LEU A 207 -9.75 -58.73 -36.19
C LEU A 207 -10.11 -59.01 -34.72
N GLN A 208 -9.28 -59.80 -34.04
CA GLN A 208 -9.48 -60.19 -32.65
C GLN A 208 -9.14 -59.03 -31.70
N LYS A 209 -10.15 -58.24 -31.31
CA LYS A 209 -10.01 -57.05 -30.44
C LYS A 209 -9.50 -57.34 -29.01
N THR A 210 -9.30 -58.61 -28.64
CA THR A 210 -8.90 -59.06 -27.30
C THR A 210 -7.42 -59.41 -27.17
N VAL A 211 -6.61 -59.27 -28.23
CA VAL A 211 -5.16 -59.45 -28.12
C VAL A 211 -4.53 -58.32 -27.30
N PRO A 212 -3.44 -58.56 -26.55
CA PRO A 212 -2.70 -57.50 -25.89
C PRO A 212 -2.27 -56.41 -26.89
N LYS A 213 -2.31 -55.15 -26.45
CA LYS A 213 -1.70 -54.04 -27.19
C LYS A 213 -0.17 -54.14 -27.10
N TYR A 214 0.52 -53.39 -27.96
CA TYR A 214 1.96 -53.20 -27.85
C TYR A 214 2.34 -52.75 -26.43
N SER A 215 3.15 -53.56 -25.74
CA SER A 215 3.72 -53.23 -24.44
C SER A 215 4.87 -52.25 -24.64
N TRP A 216 4.64 -50.98 -24.27
CA TRP A 216 5.70 -49.99 -24.22
C TRP A 216 6.71 -50.34 -23.13
N ASP A 217 7.99 -50.12 -23.41
CA ASP A 217 9.02 -50.08 -22.36
C ASP A 217 8.70 -48.92 -21.39
N HIS A 218 8.64 -49.25 -20.11
CA HIS A 218 8.37 -48.33 -19.00
C HIS A 218 9.46 -48.38 -17.92
N ASP A 219 10.54 -49.16 -18.13
CA ASP A 219 11.63 -49.32 -17.15
C ASP A 219 12.40 -48.00 -16.97
N ARG A 220 12.43 -47.16 -18.02
CA ARG A 220 13.06 -45.82 -17.99
C ARG A 220 12.02 -44.70 -17.90
N LYS A 221 11.89 -44.10 -16.71
CA LYS A 221 11.01 -42.96 -16.47
C LYS A 221 11.60 -41.65 -17.04
N PHE A 222 11.10 -41.22 -18.20
CA PHE A 222 11.48 -39.95 -18.86
C PHE A 222 10.78 -38.69 -18.30
N TRP A 223 10.37 -38.69 -17.03
CA TRP A 223 9.65 -37.57 -16.41
C TRP A 223 10.50 -36.89 -15.34
N MET A 224 10.97 -35.68 -15.62
CA MET A 224 11.62 -34.79 -14.64
C MET A 224 10.65 -33.70 -14.20
N GLU A 225 10.51 -33.50 -12.89
CA GLU A 225 9.66 -32.47 -12.31
C GLU A 225 10.47 -31.65 -11.30
N ALA A 226 10.34 -30.32 -11.34
CA ALA A 226 10.99 -29.45 -10.37
C ALA A 226 10.40 -29.67 -8.97
N ARG A 227 11.26 -29.66 -7.92
CA ARG A 227 10.84 -29.86 -6.51
C ARG A 227 9.68 -28.94 -6.10
N GLN A 228 9.64 -27.71 -6.61
CA GLN A 228 8.58 -26.74 -6.35
C GLN A 228 7.21 -27.16 -6.94
N SER A 229 7.19 -27.69 -8.17
CA SER A 229 5.98 -28.30 -8.77
C SER A 229 5.53 -29.51 -7.97
N ALA A 230 6.45 -30.41 -7.64
CA ALA A 230 6.15 -31.62 -6.89
C ALA A 230 5.55 -31.29 -5.50
N VAL A 231 6.11 -30.31 -4.78
CA VAL A 231 5.60 -29.84 -3.47
C VAL A 231 4.19 -29.26 -3.59
N LEU A 232 3.91 -28.40 -4.59
CA LEU A 232 2.58 -27.81 -4.79
C LEU A 232 1.51 -28.84 -5.20
N ARG A 233 1.92 -29.85 -5.98
CA ARG A 233 1.06 -30.90 -6.56
C ARG A 233 0.84 -32.10 -5.64
N LEU A 234 1.78 -32.39 -4.74
CA LEU A 234 1.75 -33.49 -3.76
C LEU A 234 1.63 -32.97 -2.32
N ARG A 235 1.13 -31.74 -2.13
CA ARG A 235 0.97 -31.14 -0.80
C ARG A 235 0.11 -32.02 0.10
N SER A 236 0.59 -32.30 1.31
CA SER A 236 -0.13 -33.06 2.33
C SER A 236 -1.24 -32.24 3.00
N ASN A 237 -1.02 -30.93 3.13
CA ASN A 237 -1.88 -30.03 3.88
C ASN A 237 -2.81 -29.25 2.93
N PRO A 238 -4.04 -28.92 3.35
CA PRO A 238 -4.91 -28.01 2.61
C PRO A 238 -4.34 -26.58 2.56
N HIS A 239 -5.00 -25.69 1.82
CA HIS A 239 -4.82 -24.25 2.02
C HIS A 239 -5.29 -23.90 3.44
N HIS A 240 -4.50 -23.10 4.15
CA HIS A 240 -4.86 -22.54 5.45
C HIS A 240 -5.37 -21.12 5.22
N GLU A 241 -6.54 -20.77 5.76
CA GLU A 241 -7.20 -19.47 5.58
C GLU A 241 -6.23 -18.27 5.67
N LEU A 242 -5.60 -18.07 6.84
CA LEU A 242 -4.66 -16.97 7.08
C LEU A 242 -3.31 -17.15 6.37
N LEU A 243 -2.63 -18.28 6.58
CA LEU A 243 -1.25 -18.50 6.12
C LEU A 243 -1.13 -18.84 4.62
N GLY A 244 -2.19 -19.31 3.99
CA GLY A 244 -2.21 -19.78 2.61
C GLY A 244 -1.61 -21.17 2.42
N ILE A 245 -0.77 -21.32 1.40
CA ILE A 245 -0.13 -22.60 1.03
C ILE A 245 1.33 -22.57 1.48
N ARG A 246 1.78 -23.63 2.17
CA ARG A 246 3.19 -23.84 2.48
C ARG A 246 3.97 -24.06 1.19
N VAL A 247 4.91 -23.18 0.89
CA VAL A 247 5.74 -23.22 -0.33
C VAL A 247 7.03 -23.99 -0.09
N GLU A 248 7.79 -24.19 -1.16
CA GLU A 248 9.09 -24.87 -1.09
C GLU A 248 10.11 -24.03 -0.31
N SER A 249 10.70 -24.63 0.72
CA SER A 249 11.64 -23.97 1.63
C SER A 249 12.64 -24.98 2.21
N SER A 250 13.65 -24.50 2.94
CA SER A 250 14.60 -25.37 3.63
C SER A 250 14.02 -25.93 4.94
N ASP A 251 14.54 -27.06 5.41
CA ASP A 251 14.08 -27.68 6.67
C ASP A 251 14.38 -26.83 7.92
N ARG A 252 15.15 -25.73 7.79
CA ARG A 252 15.49 -24.76 8.84
C ARG A 252 14.66 -23.47 8.82
N ALA A 253 13.83 -23.27 7.79
CA ALA A 253 13.00 -22.08 7.65
C ALA A 253 11.74 -22.42 6.87
N TYR A 254 10.57 -22.36 7.52
CA TYR A 254 9.30 -22.66 6.87
C TYR A 254 8.72 -21.39 6.24
N ARG A 255 8.10 -21.52 5.07
CA ARG A 255 7.48 -20.41 4.36
C ARG A 255 6.11 -20.77 3.83
N TRP A 256 5.18 -19.82 3.93
CA TRP A 256 3.86 -19.89 3.31
C TRP A 256 3.63 -18.67 2.42
N ARG A 257 2.71 -18.80 1.45
CA ARG A 257 2.29 -17.73 0.55
C ARG A 257 0.77 -17.75 0.44
N ASN A 258 0.15 -16.59 0.59
CA ASN A 258 -1.30 -16.39 0.43
C ASN A 258 -1.59 -15.16 -0.44
N PHE A 259 -2.85 -15.05 -0.85
CA PHE A 259 -3.39 -13.88 -1.54
C PHE A 259 -4.69 -13.49 -0.83
N MET A 260 -4.56 -12.64 0.20
CA MET A 260 -5.70 -12.31 1.06
C MET A 260 -6.61 -11.29 0.38
N LYS A 261 -7.92 -11.60 0.36
CA LYS A 261 -8.98 -10.74 -0.19
C LYS A 261 -10.12 -10.61 0.81
N PRO A 262 -10.72 -9.43 1.03
CA PRO A 262 -11.86 -9.28 1.94
C PRO A 262 -13.10 -10.09 1.53
N ASN A 263 -13.26 -10.42 0.24
CA ASN A 263 -14.31 -11.32 -0.25
C ASN A 263 -14.06 -12.82 0.03
N GLU A 264 -12.83 -13.23 0.34
CA GLU A 264 -12.50 -14.60 0.78
C GLU A 264 -12.39 -14.70 2.31
N LEU A 265 -12.02 -13.60 2.97
CA LEU A 265 -11.99 -13.43 4.42
C LEU A 265 -13.11 -12.48 4.87
N SER A 266 -14.36 -12.91 4.66
CA SER A 266 -15.60 -12.13 4.85
C SER A 266 -15.63 -11.27 6.12
N TRP A 267 -15.15 -11.81 7.23
CA TRP A 267 -15.10 -11.16 8.54
C TRP A 267 -14.22 -9.90 8.56
N THR A 268 -13.16 -9.82 7.75
CA THR A 268 -12.25 -8.65 7.69
C THR A 268 -12.96 -7.37 7.30
N LYS A 269 -14.09 -7.45 6.58
CA LYS A 269 -14.95 -6.30 6.22
C LYS A 269 -15.45 -5.52 7.44
N GLY A 270 -15.52 -6.18 8.60
CA GLY A 270 -15.94 -5.58 9.87
C GLY A 270 -14.89 -4.67 10.54
N HIS A 271 -13.61 -4.79 10.18
CA HIS A 271 -12.53 -4.00 10.75
C HIS A 271 -12.17 -2.82 9.83
N GLN A 272 -12.86 -1.70 10.01
CA GLN A 272 -12.64 -0.47 9.25
C GLN A 272 -12.15 0.67 10.15
N VAL A 273 -11.15 1.40 9.68
CA VAL A 273 -10.52 2.51 10.39
C VAL A 273 -10.35 3.68 9.43
N GLN A 274 -10.84 4.86 9.80
CA GLN A 274 -11.01 6.03 8.94
C GLN A 274 -11.73 5.68 7.62
N SER A 275 -12.74 4.80 7.72
CA SER A 275 -13.50 4.21 6.61
C SER A 275 -12.65 3.49 5.53
N GLN A 276 -11.42 3.08 5.87
CA GLN A 276 -10.59 2.17 5.07
C GLN A 276 -10.68 0.76 5.63
N LEU A 277 -10.67 -0.25 4.74
CA LEU A 277 -10.55 -1.66 5.12
C LEU A 277 -9.13 -1.95 5.57
N ILE A 278 -8.94 -2.32 6.83
CA ILE A 278 -7.63 -2.60 7.43
C ILE A 278 -7.63 -4.01 8.02
N PHE A 279 -6.58 -4.79 7.83
CA PHE A 279 -6.42 -6.07 8.51
C PHE A 279 -6.10 -5.84 10.00
N PRO A 280 -6.82 -6.47 10.96
CA PRO A 280 -6.65 -6.19 12.39
C PRO A 280 -5.27 -6.55 12.91
N GLY A 281 -4.78 -5.78 13.88
CA GLY A 281 -3.47 -6.01 14.50
C GLY A 281 -3.34 -7.40 15.12
N ALA A 282 -4.42 -7.88 15.73
CA ALA A 282 -4.53 -9.23 16.29
C ALA A 282 -4.30 -10.36 15.25
N GLY A 283 -4.63 -10.11 13.98
CA GLY A 283 -4.48 -11.09 12.92
C GLY A 283 -3.03 -11.49 12.66
N PHE A 284 -2.08 -10.55 12.77
CA PHE A 284 -0.65 -10.85 12.66
C PHE A 284 -0.16 -11.75 13.81
N SER A 285 -0.70 -11.55 15.02
CA SER A 285 -0.41 -12.41 16.17
C SER A 285 -0.95 -13.83 15.97
N ILE A 286 -2.20 -13.99 15.54
CA ILE A 286 -2.77 -15.33 15.27
C ILE A 286 -2.02 -16.03 14.12
N MET A 287 -1.56 -15.32 13.08
CA MET A 287 -0.71 -15.90 12.05
C MET A 287 0.60 -16.46 12.61
N ALA A 288 1.24 -15.77 13.57
CA ALA A 288 2.45 -16.25 14.23
C ALA A 288 2.18 -17.50 15.08
N VAL A 289 1.04 -17.55 15.78
CA VAL A 289 0.56 -18.71 16.55
C VAL A 289 0.36 -19.93 15.64
N GLU A 290 -0.37 -19.78 14.53
CA GLU A 290 -0.64 -20.88 13.60
C GLU A 290 0.63 -21.35 12.87
N ALA A 291 1.53 -20.44 12.51
CA ALA A 291 2.82 -20.81 11.94
C ALA A 291 3.64 -21.66 12.93
N GLY A 292 3.70 -21.22 14.20
CA GLY A 292 4.33 -21.96 15.29
C GLY A 292 3.70 -23.34 15.53
N ARG A 293 2.36 -23.42 15.53
CA ARG A 293 1.60 -24.68 15.69
C ARG A 293 1.94 -25.74 14.64
N THR A 294 2.59 -25.40 13.53
CA THR A 294 3.12 -26.39 12.56
C THR A 294 4.44 -27.07 12.97
N LEU A 295 5.07 -26.67 14.08
CA LEU A 295 6.34 -27.22 14.58
C LEU A 295 6.20 -28.44 15.50
N MET A 296 5.05 -28.65 16.13
CA MET A 296 4.75 -29.84 16.97
C MET A 296 3.24 -30.11 17.05
N PRO A 297 2.78 -31.34 17.37
CA PRO A 297 1.36 -31.65 17.56
C PRO A 297 0.72 -30.78 18.63
N THR A 298 -0.55 -30.36 18.44
CA THR A 298 -1.24 -29.45 19.37
C THR A 298 -1.55 -30.12 20.71
N GLU A 299 -1.50 -31.45 20.76
CA GLU A 299 -1.62 -32.28 21.95
C GLU A 299 -0.35 -32.29 22.83
N GLU A 300 0.81 -31.90 22.27
CA GLU A 300 2.08 -31.75 23.00
C GLU A 300 2.32 -30.32 23.53
N ILE A 301 1.47 -29.34 23.19
CA ILE A 301 1.67 -27.93 23.53
C ILE A 301 0.92 -27.58 24.82
N THR A 302 1.66 -27.31 25.89
CA THR A 302 1.11 -26.80 27.16
C THR A 302 0.76 -25.31 27.07
N LEU A 303 1.60 -24.52 26.40
CA LEU A 303 1.45 -23.06 26.24
C LEU A 303 2.07 -22.60 24.91
N ILE A 304 1.43 -21.63 24.26
CA ILE A 304 2.03 -20.83 23.17
C ILE A 304 2.29 -19.43 23.71
N GLU A 305 3.52 -18.93 23.55
CA GLU A 305 3.96 -17.60 23.94
C GLU A 305 4.53 -16.88 22.72
N LEU A 306 3.94 -15.74 22.36
CA LEU A 306 4.54 -14.74 21.49
C LEU A 306 5.26 -13.71 22.36
N SER A 307 6.47 -13.29 21.98
CA SER A 307 7.16 -12.12 22.55
C SER A 307 7.61 -11.16 21.46
N ASP A 308 7.88 -9.92 21.87
CA ASP A 308 8.52 -8.90 21.03
C ASP A 308 7.73 -8.64 19.72
N ILE A 309 6.40 -8.62 19.81
CA ILE A 309 5.51 -8.40 18.67
C ILE A 309 5.58 -6.93 18.30
N GLU A 310 5.94 -6.64 17.05
CA GLU A 310 5.91 -5.29 16.50
C GLU A 310 5.00 -5.26 15.26
N ILE A 311 4.19 -4.21 15.16
CA ILE A 311 3.29 -3.92 14.04
C ILE A 311 3.72 -2.54 13.52
N MET A 312 4.60 -2.57 12.52
CA MET A 312 5.28 -1.40 11.96
C MET A 312 4.46 -0.71 10.88
N ARG A 313 3.55 -1.43 10.22
CA ARG A 313 2.67 -0.88 9.18
C ARG A 313 1.38 -1.70 9.07
N ALA A 314 0.24 -1.02 9.03
CA ALA A 314 -1.05 -1.66 8.78
C ALA A 314 -1.14 -2.19 7.33
N MET A 315 -1.80 -3.35 7.16
CA MET A 315 -2.20 -3.86 5.86
C MET A 315 -3.58 -3.28 5.52
N THR A 316 -3.69 -2.61 4.37
CA THR A 316 -4.93 -1.99 3.90
C THR A 316 -5.39 -2.62 2.59
N PHE A 317 -6.71 -2.64 2.37
CA PHE A 317 -7.35 -3.11 1.14
C PHE A 317 -8.07 -1.94 0.47
N GLN A 318 -7.97 -1.80 -0.85
CA GLN A 318 -8.60 -0.69 -1.59
C GLN A 318 -10.11 -0.90 -1.81
N ASP A 319 -10.50 -2.14 -2.07
CA ASP A 319 -11.89 -2.60 -2.17
C ASP A 319 -11.99 -4.08 -1.81
N GLU A 320 -13.20 -4.64 -1.80
CA GLU A 320 -13.45 -6.02 -1.35
C GLU A 320 -12.82 -7.11 -2.22
N ASN A 321 -12.43 -6.77 -3.45
CA ASN A 321 -11.77 -7.65 -4.42
C ASN A 321 -10.25 -7.42 -4.52
N ASP A 322 -9.72 -6.38 -3.86
CA ASP A 322 -8.28 -6.14 -3.80
C ASP A 322 -7.60 -7.34 -3.12
N SER A 323 -6.39 -7.65 -3.59
CA SER A 323 -5.72 -8.92 -3.31
C SER A 323 -4.29 -8.65 -2.91
N VAL A 324 -4.05 -8.60 -1.59
CA VAL A 324 -2.71 -8.41 -1.04
C VAL A 324 -1.97 -9.74 -1.10
N GLU A 325 -0.81 -9.76 -1.75
CA GLU A 325 0.09 -10.91 -1.68
C GLU A 325 0.82 -10.90 -0.34
N THR A 326 0.74 -12.01 0.39
CA THR A 326 1.37 -12.15 1.71
C THR A 326 2.29 -13.36 1.74
N GLN A 327 3.48 -13.18 2.30
CA GLN A 327 4.45 -14.23 2.53
C GLN A 327 4.77 -14.29 4.02
N TYR A 328 4.74 -15.49 4.60
CA TYR A 328 5.00 -15.71 6.02
C TYR A 328 6.26 -16.54 6.15
N ASN A 329 7.21 -16.08 6.97
CA ASN A 329 8.47 -16.78 7.24
C ASN A 329 8.52 -17.20 8.70
N LEU A 330 8.91 -18.44 8.96
CA LEU A 330 9.23 -18.94 10.30
C LEU A 330 10.67 -19.45 10.27
N THR A 331 11.56 -18.72 10.93
CA THR A 331 13.02 -18.82 10.82
C THR A 331 13.66 -19.05 12.19
N ASN A 332 14.99 -19.22 12.23
CA ASN A 332 15.76 -19.39 13.46
C ASN A 332 15.16 -20.45 14.41
N ILE A 333 14.69 -21.56 13.83
CA ILE A 333 13.93 -22.60 14.55
C ILE A 333 14.88 -23.40 15.45
N ILE A 334 14.71 -23.27 16.76
CA ILE A 334 15.50 -23.93 17.80
C ILE A 334 14.60 -24.94 18.51
N PHE A 335 14.95 -26.22 18.40
CA PHE A 335 14.31 -27.30 19.13
C PHE A 335 15.10 -27.62 20.40
N GLY A 336 14.52 -27.30 21.57
CA GLY A 336 15.01 -27.73 22.87
C GLY A 336 14.17 -28.88 23.47
N ASP A 337 14.59 -29.37 24.62
CA ASP A 337 13.95 -30.50 25.30
C ASP A 337 12.52 -30.15 25.76
N SER A 338 12.37 -29.01 26.44
CA SER A 338 11.11 -28.51 27.03
C SER A 338 10.41 -27.41 26.22
N THR A 339 11.11 -26.77 25.27
CA THR A 339 10.54 -25.68 24.46
C THR A 339 11.06 -25.71 23.03
N VAL A 340 10.23 -25.27 22.08
CA VAL A 340 10.65 -24.95 20.71
C VAL A 340 10.42 -23.46 20.47
N SER A 341 11.38 -22.77 19.87
CA SER A 341 11.25 -21.33 19.57
C SER A 341 11.66 -21.02 18.13
N ALA A 342 11.05 -19.98 17.56
CA ALA A 342 11.34 -19.50 16.21
C ALA A 342 11.08 -17.99 16.10
N GLU A 343 11.60 -17.37 15.04
CA GLU A 343 11.35 -15.98 14.68
C GLU A 343 10.39 -15.93 13.50
N PHE A 344 9.27 -15.21 13.65
CA PHE A 344 8.21 -15.07 12.66
C PHE A 344 8.25 -13.68 12.03
N SER A 345 8.19 -13.61 10.70
CA SER A 345 7.89 -12.37 9.98
C SER A 345 6.77 -12.55 8.96
N CYS A 346 5.96 -11.52 8.82
CA CYS A 346 5.02 -11.35 7.72
C CYS A 346 5.61 -10.32 6.75
N ASP A 347 5.83 -10.72 5.50
CA ASP A 347 6.09 -9.82 4.38
C ASP A 347 4.78 -9.60 3.60
N ILE A 348 4.48 -8.37 3.16
CA ILE A 348 3.32 -8.10 2.29
C ILE A 348 3.72 -7.27 1.07
N CYS A 349 3.05 -7.54 -0.04
CA CYS A 349 3.23 -6.91 -1.34
C CYS A 349 1.85 -6.41 -1.80
N LEU A 350 1.67 -5.08 -1.79
CA LEU A 350 0.42 -4.45 -2.21
C LEU A 350 0.33 -4.45 -3.74
N SER A 351 -0.88 -4.55 -4.30
CA SER A 351 -1.13 -4.74 -5.74
C SER A 351 -0.54 -3.66 -6.68
N LYS A 352 -0.09 -2.52 -6.14
CA LYS A 352 0.61 -1.43 -6.85
C LYS A 352 2.14 -1.44 -6.70
N ASP A 353 2.66 -2.06 -5.64
CA ASP A 353 4.08 -2.02 -5.28
C ASP A 353 4.74 -3.36 -5.62
N LEU A 354 5.67 -3.40 -6.57
CA LEU A 354 6.45 -4.61 -6.90
C LEU A 354 7.55 -4.92 -5.85
N ARG A 355 7.25 -4.70 -4.57
CA ARG A 355 8.17 -4.85 -3.44
C ARG A 355 7.43 -5.32 -2.20
N PHE A 356 7.97 -6.35 -1.57
CA PHE A 356 7.60 -6.71 -0.21
C PHE A 356 8.11 -5.68 0.80
N PHE A 357 7.34 -5.46 1.86
CA PHE A 357 7.76 -4.84 3.11
C PHE A 357 7.24 -5.67 4.30
N GLU A 358 7.91 -5.58 5.45
CA GLU A 358 7.55 -6.31 6.67
C GLU A 358 6.59 -5.45 7.53
N PRO A 359 5.25 -5.66 7.50
CA PRO A 359 4.33 -5.00 8.42
C PRO A 359 4.47 -5.46 9.86
N SER A 360 4.84 -6.72 10.11
CA SER A 360 4.90 -7.28 11.46
C SER A 360 5.89 -8.43 11.61
N ARG A 361 6.51 -8.47 12.79
CA ARG A 361 7.45 -9.49 13.25
C ARG A 361 7.18 -9.85 14.71
N SER A 362 7.52 -11.08 15.11
CA SER A 362 7.45 -11.53 16.50
C SER A 362 8.35 -12.75 16.74
N ARG A 363 8.60 -13.09 18.00
CA ARG A 363 9.21 -14.35 18.41
C ARG A 363 8.12 -15.31 18.89
N VAL A 364 8.10 -16.54 18.37
CA VAL A 364 7.15 -17.59 18.75
C VAL A 364 7.86 -18.61 19.63
N LYS A 365 7.23 -19.03 20.72
CA LYS A 365 7.74 -20.05 21.64
C LYS A 365 6.63 -21.00 22.09
N LEU A 366 6.92 -22.28 22.03
CA LEU A 366 6.01 -23.39 22.33
C LEU A 366 6.58 -24.15 23.52
N TYR A 367 5.78 -24.38 24.55
CA TYR A 367 6.17 -25.15 25.73
C TYR A 367 5.63 -26.57 25.61
N ARG A 368 6.53 -27.57 25.63
CA ARG A 368 6.18 -29.00 25.50
C ARG A 368 5.70 -29.56 26.84
N GLY A 369 4.60 -30.31 26.82
CA GLY A 369 4.10 -31.07 27.96
C GLY A 369 2.65 -31.50 27.79
N SER A 370 2.03 -31.96 28.88
CA SER A 370 0.59 -32.23 28.90
C SER A 370 -0.20 -30.92 29.06
N PRO A 371 -1.16 -30.60 28.17
CA PRO A 371 -2.02 -29.42 28.32
C PRO A 371 -2.81 -29.43 29.63
N ASN A 372 -3.07 -28.24 30.18
CA ASN A 372 -3.72 -28.03 31.48
C ASN A 372 -4.44 -26.68 31.48
N ASP A 373 -5.66 -26.62 32.00
CA ASP A 373 -6.49 -25.41 32.03
C ASP A 373 -5.89 -24.31 32.93
N ASN A 374 -5.12 -24.72 33.93
CA ASN A 374 -4.46 -23.85 34.92
C ASN A 374 -3.01 -23.53 34.55
N THR A 375 -2.64 -23.61 33.26
CA THR A 375 -1.31 -23.21 32.77
C THR A 375 -1.09 -21.69 32.85
N LEU A 376 -2.15 -20.90 32.65
CA LEU A 376 -2.14 -19.44 32.80
C LEU A 376 -2.64 -19.02 34.20
N PRO A 377 -2.29 -17.82 34.69
CA PRO A 377 -2.71 -17.37 36.02
C PRO A 377 -4.23 -17.29 36.17
N ASN A 378 -4.73 -17.73 37.34
CA ASN A 378 -6.15 -17.63 37.71
C ASN A 378 -6.65 -16.17 37.67
N ARG A 379 -7.94 -15.99 37.41
CA ARG A 379 -8.62 -14.69 37.41
C ARG A 379 -8.58 -14.00 38.77
N VAL A 380 -8.38 -12.67 38.79
CA VAL A 380 -8.38 -11.84 40.00
C VAL A 380 -9.28 -10.62 39.79
N LEU A 381 -10.53 -10.72 40.23
CA LEU A 381 -11.46 -9.58 40.21
C LEU A 381 -10.99 -8.51 41.21
N SER A 382 -10.92 -7.25 40.78
CA SER A 382 -10.35 -6.15 41.59
C SER A 382 -11.16 -5.80 42.84
N GLY A 383 -12.42 -6.22 42.93
CA GLY A 383 -13.33 -5.95 44.06
C GLY A 383 -13.74 -4.48 44.21
N LEU A 384 -13.30 -3.60 43.31
CA LEU A 384 -13.66 -2.18 43.30
C LEU A 384 -15.07 -1.97 42.72
N PRO A 385 -15.83 -0.96 43.19
CA PRO A 385 -17.09 -0.59 42.58
C PRO A 385 -16.84 -0.04 41.17
N MET A 386 -17.30 -0.78 40.15
CA MET A 386 -17.20 -0.37 38.75
C MET A 386 -18.45 0.38 38.28
N SER A 387 -18.28 1.25 37.29
CA SER A 387 -19.38 1.90 36.57
C SER A 387 -19.70 1.13 35.29
N GLU A 388 -20.98 0.85 35.05
CA GLU A 388 -21.48 0.28 33.80
C GLU A 388 -21.33 1.27 32.64
N VAL A 389 -21.07 0.77 31.43
CA VAL A 389 -20.90 1.56 30.21
C VAL A 389 -21.94 1.17 29.18
N ASP A 390 -22.66 2.15 28.66
CA ASP A 390 -23.53 1.98 27.51
C ASP A 390 -22.70 1.59 26.27
N ILE A 391 -22.94 0.36 25.78
CA ILE A 391 -22.22 -0.26 24.67
C ILE A 391 -22.51 0.42 23.33
N GLU A 392 -23.74 0.89 23.11
CA GLU A 392 -24.09 1.58 21.87
C GLU A 392 -23.40 2.95 21.81
N TYR A 393 -23.40 3.68 22.92
CA TYR A 393 -22.69 4.96 23.07
C TYR A 393 -21.16 4.80 23.04
N PHE A 394 -20.61 3.70 23.57
CA PHE A 394 -19.19 3.34 23.43
C PHE A 394 -18.81 3.15 21.95
N TYR A 395 -19.53 2.30 21.22
CA TYR A 395 -19.26 2.10 19.80
C TYR A 395 -19.60 3.32 18.93
N GLN A 396 -20.57 4.17 19.33
CA GLN A 396 -20.84 5.45 18.65
C GLN A 396 -19.70 6.46 18.88
N THR A 397 -19.08 6.46 20.06
CA THR A 397 -17.87 7.26 20.33
C THR A 397 -16.72 6.82 19.42
N LEU A 398 -16.46 5.51 19.38
CA LEU A 398 -15.45 4.92 18.49
C LEU A 398 -15.72 5.25 17.00
N TRP A 399 -16.98 5.13 16.55
CA TRP A 399 -17.40 5.48 15.20
C TRP A 399 -17.12 6.93 14.83
N ASN A 400 -17.45 7.88 15.73
CA ASN A 400 -17.24 9.32 15.51
C ASN A 400 -15.75 9.71 15.43
N LEU A 401 -14.87 8.92 16.04
CA LEU A 401 -13.41 9.07 15.95
C LEU A 401 -12.81 8.41 14.69
N GLY A 402 -13.60 7.59 13.97
CA GLY A 402 -13.20 6.89 12.76
C GLY A 402 -12.98 5.39 12.90
N TYR A 403 -13.22 4.78 14.06
CA TYR A 403 -13.24 3.32 14.20
C TYR A 403 -14.62 2.78 13.74
N ASN A 404 -14.73 2.46 12.46
CA ASN A 404 -15.99 2.05 11.83
C ASN A 404 -16.27 0.54 12.01
N TYR A 405 -16.13 0.04 13.23
CA TYR A 405 -16.29 -1.38 13.57
C TYR A 405 -17.70 -1.89 13.30
N THR A 406 -17.79 -3.03 12.60
CA THR A 406 -19.05 -3.72 12.28
C THR A 406 -18.86 -5.25 12.30
N GLY A 407 -19.96 -6.01 12.22
CA GLY A 407 -19.93 -7.47 12.32
C GLY A 407 -19.27 -7.94 13.63
N MET A 408 -18.43 -8.96 13.56
CA MET A 408 -17.72 -9.51 14.72
C MET A 408 -16.80 -8.53 15.47
N PHE A 409 -16.50 -7.34 14.93
CA PHE A 409 -15.72 -6.32 15.63
C PHE A 409 -16.59 -5.40 16.51
N LYS A 410 -17.92 -5.53 16.49
CA LYS A 410 -18.86 -4.83 17.39
C LYS A 410 -19.51 -5.82 18.38
N SER A 411 -18.68 -6.48 19.19
CA SER A 411 -19.07 -7.69 19.95
C SER A 411 -18.83 -7.66 21.47
N VAL A 412 -18.41 -6.53 22.03
CA VAL A 412 -18.52 -6.32 23.49
C VAL A 412 -20.01 -6.24 23.85
N THR A 413 -20.50 -7.09 24.74
CA THR A 413 -21.91 -7.12 25.16
C THR A 413 -22.16 -6.48 26.52
N THR A 414 -21.16 -6.51 27.40
CA THR A 414 -21.16 -5.79 28.68
C THR A 414 -19.77 -5.22 28.95
N LEU A 415 -19.72 -4.03 29.54
CA LEU A 415 -18.49 -3.32 29.87
C LEU A 415 -18.69 -2.56 31.18
N ASN A 416 -17.90 -2.91 32.19
CA ASN A 416 -17.81 -2.25 33.48
C ASN A 416 -16.39 -1.69 33.66
N ARG A 417 -16.25 -0.47 34.21
CA ARG A 417 -14.96 0.25 34.27
C ARG A 417 -14.69 0.93 35.62
N THR A 418 -13.41 1.08 35.94
CA THR A 418 -12.90 1.94 37.03
C THR A 418 -12.07 3.10 36.44
N THR A 419 -11.05 3.60 37.15
CA THR A 419 -10.06 4.57 36.67
C THR A 419 -8.87 3.94 35.92
N ASP A 420 -8.75 2.62 35.96
CA ASP A 420 -7.52 1.85 35.68
C ASP A 420 -7.74 0.32 35.59
N SER A 421 -8.99 -0.10 35.37
CA SER A 421 -9.37 -1.46 34.99
C SER A 421 -10.71 -1.45 34.26
N ALA A 422 -10.94 -2.43 33.39
CA ALA A 422 -12.28 -2.79 32.89
C ALA A 422 -12.52 -4.29 33.00
N THR A 423 -13.79 -4.69 33.03
CA THR A 423 -14.22 -6.09 33.00
C THR A 423 -15.54 -6.21 32.25
N GLY A 424 -15.81 -7.36 31.64
CA GLY A 424 -17.04 -7.56 30.89
C GLY A 424 -17.09 -8.86 30.11
N VAL A 425 -17.93 -8.86 29.08
CA VAL A 425 -18.17 -10.03 28.21
C VAL A 425 -18.08 -9.61 26.75
N ILE A 426 -17.37 -10.42 25.96
CA ILE A 426 -17.35 -10.40 24.50
C ILE A 426 -18.13 -11.63 24.03
N ARG A 427 -19.06 -11.45 23.10
CA ARG A 427 -19.86 -12.55 22.53
C ARG A 427 -19.99 -12.35 21.02
N ILE A 428 -19.37 -13.25 20.25
CA ILE A 428 -19.46 -13.26 18.79
C ILE A 428 -20.40 -14.40 18.41
N GLU A 429 -21.57 -14.08 17.85
CA GLU A 429 -22.50 -15.10 17.35
C GLU A 429 -21.87 -15.85 16.14
N ALA A 430 -22.09 -17.16 16.09
CA ALA A 430 -21.54 -18.02 15.04
C ALA A 430 -22.31 -17.83 13.72
N GLY A 431 -21.71 -17.12 12.76
CA GLY A 431 -22.22 -16.96 11.40
C GLY A 431 -21.68 -18.05 10.45
N GLU A 432 -22.46 -18.37 9.40
CA GLU A 432 -22.08 -19.38 8.39
C GLU A 432 -20.78 -19.03 7.63
N ASP A 433 -20.44 -17.73 7.55
CA ASP A 433 -19.24 -17.21 6.90
C ASP A 433 -17.98 -17.16 7.80
N TYR A 434 -18.05 -17.60 9.06
CA TYR A 434 -16.93 -17.51 10.01
C TYR A 434 -16.19 -18.86 10.16
N SER A 435 -14.90 -18.86 9.84
CA SER A 435 -14.04 -20.05 9.90
C SER A 435 -13.45 -20.24 11.30
N THR A 436 -13.65 -21.44 11.85
CA THR A 436 -13.13 -21.87 13.17
C THR A 436 -11.87 -22.74 13.06
N ASN A 437 -11.23 -22.82 11.89
CA ASN A 437 -10.08 -23.72 11.65
C ASN A 437 -8.73 -23.18 12.20
N VAL A 438 -8.79 -22.30 13.19
CA VAL A 438 -7.65 -21.67 13.89
C VAL A 438 -7.82 -21.83 15.40
N LEU A 439 -6.72 -21.89 16.15
CA LEU A 439 -6.71 -22.11 17.60
C LEU A 439 -7.45 -21.02 18.37
N PHE A 440 -7.36 -19.77 17.90
CA PHE A 440 -8.13 -18.63 18.40
C PHE A 440 -8.34 -17.65 17.26
N HIS A 441 -9.55 -17.12 17.08
CA HIS A 441 -9.86 -16.30 15.92
C HIS A 441 -9.32 -14.86 16.07
N PRO A 442 -8.85 -14.19 14.99
CA PRO A 442 -8.37 -12.81 15.06
C PRO A 442 -9.39 -11.80 15.60
N GLY A 443 -10.67 -11.98 15.25
CA GLY A 443 -11.78 -11.11 15.67
C GLY A 443 -11.92 -10.94 17.18
N PRO A 444 -12.18 -12.00 17.98
CA PRO A 444 -12.30 -11.88 19.43
C PRO A 444 -11.03 -11.34 20.11
N LEU A 445 -9.84 -11.60 19.56
CA LEU A 445 -8.59 -11.01 20.07
C LEU A 445 -8.49 -9.51 19.78
N ASP A 446 -8.96 -9.04 18.62
CA ASP A 446 -9.02 -7.61 18.30
C ASP A 446 -10.10 -6.89 19.14
N VAL A 447 -11.26 -7.51 19.36
CA VAL A 447 -12.28 -6.98 20.29
C VAL A 447 -11.74 -6.90 21.71
N ALA A 448 -10.86 -7.82 22.13
CA ALA A 448 -10.12 -7.70 23.38
C ALA A 448 -9.15 -6.51 23.38
N PHE A 449 -8.53 -6.16 22.24
CA PHE A 449 -7.72 -4.94 22.13
C PHE A 449 -8.59 -3.68 22.27
N GLN A 450 -9.86 -3.72 21.84
CA GLN A 450 -10.79 -2.59 21.97
C GLN A 450 -11.18 -2.28 23.43
N THR A 451 -11.10 -3.23 24.36
CA THR A 451 -11.53 -3.01 25.76
C THR A 451 -10.65 -1.99 26.49
N ILE A 452 -9.39 -1.84 26.07
CA ILE A 452 -8.46 -0.78 26.51
C ILE A 452 -9.06 0.62 26.28
N PHE A 453 -9.81 0.83 25.19
CA PHE A 453 -10.48 2.11 24.93
C PHE A 453 -11.64 2.38 25.91
N GLY A 454 -12.20 1.34 26.54
CA GLY A 454 -13.22 1.46 27.59
C GLY A 454 -12.70 2.01 28.91
N GLU A 455 -11.39 1.99 29.15
CA GLU A 455 -10.79 2.40 30.43
C GLU A 455 -10.44 3.89 30.52
N MET A 456 -10.39 4.60 29.40
CA MET A 456 -9.34 5.59 29.17
C MET A 456 -9.12 6.68 30.24
N LYS A 457 -7.83 6.80 30.56
CA LYS A 457 -7.23 7.68 31.56
C LYS A 457 -6.63 8.91 30.86
N MET A 458 -6.56 10.04 31.57
CA MET A 458 -6.16 11.32 30.99
C MET A 458 -4.67 11.34 30.62
N LEU A 459 -4.33 11.60 29.35
CA LEU A 459 -3.05 12.19 28.98
C LEU A 459 -3.06 13.66 29.41
N CYS A 460 -2.13 14.04 30.27
CA CYS A 460 -1.97 15.41 30.75
C CYS A 460 -0.49 15.75 30.72
N TYR A 461 -0.05 16.53 29.73
CA TYR A 461 1.36 16.78 29.38
C TYR A 461 2.19 17.54 30.44
N ASN A 462 1.69 17.73 31.66
CA ASN A 462 2.35 18.53 32.69
C ASN A 462 2.41 17.81 34.05
N LEU A 463 3.63 17.49 34.48
CA LEU A 463 3.94 16.65 35.64
C LEU A 463 3.40 17.21 36.98
N SER A 464 3.24 18.54 37.07
CA SER A 464 2.82 19.26 38.26
C SER A 464 1.38 18.97 38.72
N PHE A 465 0.51 18.40 37.86
CA PHE A 465 -0.93 18.30 38.11
C PHE A 465 -1.43 16.95 38.68
N GLN A 466 -0.56 15.95 38.80
CA GLN A 466 -0.95 14.57 39.15
C GLN A 466 -1.56 14.41 40.57
N ILE A 467 -1.42 15.43 41.43
CA ILE A 467 -1.86 15.38 42.84
C ILE A 467 -3.28 15.95 43.06
N LEU A 468 -3.75 16.94 42.28
CA LEU A 468 -5.05 17.57 42.52
C LEU A 468 -6.25 16.88 41.84
N MET A 469 -6.04 16.10 40.78
CA MET A 469 -7.12 15.41 40.05
C MET A 469 -7.58 14.09 40.69
N TYR A 470 -7.07 13.74 41.88
CA TYR A 470 -7.22 12.40 42.49
C TYR A 470 -8.64 12.05 43.00
N HIS A 471 -9.62 12.96 42.89
CA HIS A 471 -10.88 12.85 43.66
C HIS A 471 -12.22 12.93 42.90
N ARG A 472 -12.27 13.13 41.57
CA ARG A 472 -13.59 13.23 40.87
C ARG A 472 -13.70 12.82 39.39
N SER A 473 -12.61 12.41 38.76
CA SER A 473 -12.50 12.37 37.29
C SER A 473 -12.97 11.07 36.63
N HIS A 474 -14.26 10.74 36.81
CA HIS A 474 -14.93 9.65 36.09
C HIS A 474 -14.73 9.83 34.57
N GLY A 475 -14.01 8.90 33.94
CA GLY A 475 -13.96 8.82 32.48
C GLY A 475 -15.21 8.15 31.93
N ALA A 476 -15.59 8.50 30.70
CA ALA A 476 -16.72 7.92 29.98
C ALA A 476 -16.51 8.05 28.47
N PRO A 477 -17.19 7.24 27.62
CA PRO A 477 -17.20 7.50 26.19
C PRO A 477 -17.68 8.94 25.90
N GLY A 478 -17.15 9.54 24.84
CA GLY A 478 -17.44 10.93 24.45
C GLY A 478 -16.89 12.02 25.39
N ASP A 479 -16.16 11.71 26.47
CA ASP A 479 -15.51 12.73 27.30
C ASP A 479 -14.32 13.43 26.60
N GLY A 480 -13.89 12.90 25.45
CA GLY A 480 -12.80 13.40 24.64
C GLY A 480 -11.43 13.22 25.28
N ARG A 481 -11.18 12.10 25.98
CA ARG A 481 -9.84 11.58 26.29
C ARG A 481 -9.25 10.78 25.12
N LEU A 482 -10.08 10.01 24.42
CA LEU A 482 -9.75 9.49 23.09
C LEU A 482 -10.11 10.58 22.09
N TRP A 483 -9.10 11.22 21.52
CA TRP A 483 -9.23 12.39 20.64
C TRP A 483 -8.80 12.09 19.19
N THR A 484 -8.14 10.96 18.95
CA THR A 484 -7.71 10.48 17.63
C THR A 484 -7.74 8.96 17.56
N VAL A 485 -7.49 8.41 16.37
CA VAL A 485 -7.31 6.98 16.14
C VAL A 485 -5.93 6.53 16.64
N LEU A 486 -5.95 5.71 17.67
CA LEU A 486 -4.81 4.93 18.17
C LEU A 486 -4.85 3.51 17.56
N VAL A 487 -3.71 3.00 17.11
CA VAL A 487 -3.57 1.63 16.55
C VAL A 487 -2.53 0.81 17.32
N PRO A 488 -2.66 -0.52 17.42
CA PRO A 488 -1.63 -1.39 17.99
C PRO A 488 -0.31 -1.29 17.22
N THR A 489 0.76 -0.93 17.91
CA THR A 489 2.12 -0.82 17.32
C THR A 489 3.11 -1.81 17.90
N LYS A 490 2.98 -2.15 19.18
CA LYS A 490 3.78 -3.19 19.84
C LYS A 490 2.95 -3.97 20.85
N ILE A 491 3.29 -5.24 21.05
CA ILE A 491 2.74 -6.06 22.13
C ILE A 491 3.89 -6.83 22.75
N LYS A 492 4.17 -6.56 24.03
CA LYS A 492 5.30 -7.16 24.75
C LYS A 492 5.20 -8.69 24.77
N ARG A 493 4.01 -9.23 25.05
CA ARG A 493 3.76 -10.68 25.06
C ARG A 493 2.29 -11.00 24.78
N ILE A 494 2.02 -12.11 24.11
CA ILE A 494 0.72 -12.78 24.11
C ILE A 494 0.93 -14.25 24.49
N SER A 495 0.19 -14.76 25.45
CA SER A 495 0.25 -16.15 25.90
C SER A 495 -1.12 -16.82 25.75
N ILE A 496 -1.18 -17.96 25.05
CA ILE A 496 -2.41 -18.69 24.71
C ILE A 496 -2.33 -20.10 25.29
N ASN A 497 -3.35 -20.51 26.03
CA ASN A 497 -3.52 -21.89 26.52
C ASN A 497 -4.29 -22.72 25.46
N PRO A 498 -3.63 -23.69 24.76
CA PRO A 498 -4.28 -24.42 23.68
C PRO A 498 -5.34 -25.41 24.13
N LEU A 499 -5.51 -25.66 25.43
CA LEU A 499 -6.60 -26.49 25.97
C LEU A 499 -7.87 -25.67 26.17
N ALA A 500 -7.75 -24.50 26.78
CA ALA A 500 -8.87 -23.59 27.08
C ALA A 500 -9.48 -22.90 25.85
N CYS A 501 -8.94 -23.11 24.65
CA CYS A 501 -9.45 -22.55 23.39
C CYS A 501 -10.16 -23.59 22.47
N ARG A 502 -10.19 -24.88 22.83
CA ARG A 502 -10.39 -25.98 21.86
C ARG A 502 -11.72 -26.03 21.14
N ASP A 503 -12.82 -25.71 21.80
CA ASP A 503 -14.14 -26.13 21.31
C ASP A 503 -14.75 -25.15 20.28
N GLU A 504 -14.44 -23.86 20.37
CA GLU A 504 -15.12 -22.80 19.60
C GLU A 504 -14.22 -21.64 19.10
N SER A 505 -12.91 -21.67 19.33
CA SER A 505 -11.95 -20.63 18.88
C SER A 505 -12.27 -19.17 19.28
N GLY A 506 -13.21 -18.96 20.21
CA GLY A 506 -13.75 -17.65 20.60
C GLY A 506 -15.00 -17.17 19.84
N ILE A 507 -15.72 -18.06 19.15
CA ILE A 507 -16.93 -17.75 18.37
C ILE A 507 -18.07 -18.71 18.76
N GLY A 508 -19.21 -18.18 19.21
CA GLY A 508 -20.35 -18.93 19.77
C GLY A 508 -20.47 -18.78 21.29
N CYS A 509 -19.32 -18.73 21.96
CA CYS A 509 -19.20 -18.62 23.41
C CYS A 509 -19.20 -17.16 23.93
N ASP A 510 -19.50 -17.03 25.22
CA ASP A 510 -19.24 -15.84 26.00
C ASP A 510 -17.77 -15.88 26.46
N LEU A 511 -16.95 -14.93 26.03
CA LEU A 511 -15.60 -14.72 26.53
C LEU A 511 -15.63 -13.63 27.60
N GLN A 512 -15.30 -13.97 28.83
CA GLN A 512 -15.17 -12.96 29.89
C GLN A 512 -13.80 -12.30 29.79
N PHE A 513 -13.72 -10.98 29.92
CA PHE A 513 -12.45 -10.26 29.89
C PHE A 513 -12.20 -9.47 31.17
N ASP A 514 -10.94 -9.34 31.55
CA ASP A 514 -10.43 -8.31 32.45
C ASP A 514 -9.32 -7.54 31.72
N ALA A 515 -9.31 -6.22 31.81
CA ALA A 515 -8.31 -5.35 31.21
C ALA A 515 -7.79 -4.34 32.23
N ASN A 516 -6.54 -3.91 32.06
CA ASN A 516 -5.84 -2.99 32.94
C ASN A 516 -4.95 -2.03 32.15
N VAL A 517 -5.29 -0.73 32.16
CA VAL A 517 -4.60 0.29 31.37
C VAL A 517 -3.67 1.19 32.19
N SER A 518 -2.41 1.25 31.74
CA SER A 518 -1.43 2.26 32.10
C SER A 518 -1.26 3.30 30.98
N VAL A 519 -0.82 4.51 31.33
CA VAL A 519 -0.58 5.61 30.37
C VAL A 519 0.82 6.17 30.62
N SER A 520 1.63 6.20 29.57
CA SER A 520 2.94 6.87 29.55
C SER A 520 2.83 8.23 28.87
N LEU A 521 3.65 9.19 29.31
CA LEU A 521 3.77 10.50 28.65
C LEU A 521 4.50 10.43 27.30
N PHE A 522 5.25 9.34 27.04
CA PHE A 522 6.07 9.18 25.84
C PHE A 522 5.68 7.97 24.99
N ASP A 523 5.21 6.90 25.64
CA ASP A 523 4.93 5.61 24.98
C ASP A 523 3.45 5.41 24.64
N GLY A 524 2.62 6.43 24.83
CA GLY A 524 1.17 6.37 24.61
C GLY A 524 0.43 5.54 25.67
N ILE A 525 -0.55 4.75 25.23
CA ILE A 525 -1.35 3.90 26.11
C ILE A 525 -0.80 2.48 26.06
N ILE A 526 -0.56 1.88 27.23
CA ILE A 526 -0.05 0.52 27.37
C ILE A 526 -0.98 -0.24 28.31
N GLY A 527 -1.69 -1.25 27.80
CA GLY A 527 -2.59 -2.08 28.60
C GLY A 527 -2.23 -3.57 28.58
N ASP A 528 -2.68 -4.26 29.63
CA ASP A 528 -2.74 -5.71 29.71
C ASP A 528 -4.22 -6.15 29.57
N VAL A 529 -4.49 -7.28 28.89
CA VAL A 529 -5.85 -7.83 28.70
C VAL A 529 -5.84 -9.34 28.85
N ASP A 530 -6.63 -9.85 29.78
CA ASP A 530 -6.86 -11.27 30.01
C ASP A 530 -8.23 -11.70 29.47
N LEU A 531 -8.26 -12.79 28.70
CA LEU A 531 -9.49 -13.45 28.23
C LEU A 531 -9.68 -14.80 28.91
N PHE A 532 -10.88 -15.02 29.40
CA PHE A 532 -11.31 -16.23 30.11
C PHE A 532 -12.46 -16.92 29.39
N ASP A 533 -12.63 -18.20 29.70
CA ASP A 533 -13.74 -19.03 29.23
C ASP A 533 -15.11 -18.52 29.73
N ALA A 534 -16.20 -19.15 29.27
CA ALA A 534 -17.56 -18.79 29.66
C ALA A 534 -17.83 -18.94 31.17
N SER A 535 -17.11 -19.82 31.89
CA SER A 535 -17.20 -19.89 33.37
C SER A 535 -16.42 -18.77 34.08
N GLY A 536 -15.50 -18.10 33.39
CA GLY A 536 -14.63 -17.06 33.94
C GLY A 536 -13.54 -17.60 34.88
N LEU A 537 -13.27 -18.91 34.84
CA LEU A 537 -12.31 -19.60 35.73
C LEU A 537 -10.97 -19.86 35.03
N HIS A 538 -11.00 -20.21 33.75
CA HIS A 538 -9.85 -20.67 32.98
C HIS A 538 -9.45 -19.61 31.96
N LYS A 539 -8.19 -19.16 32.04
CA LYS A 539 -7.68 -18.14 31.12
C LYS A 539 -7.30 -18.78 29.79
N CYS A 540 -7.91 -18.31 28.72
CA CYS A 540 -7.68 -18.73 27.34
C CYS A 540 -6.48 -17.98 26.75
N VAL A 541 -6.46 -16.65 26.89
CA VAL A 541 -5.44 -15.75 26.33
C VAL A 541 -5.04 -14.71 27.38
N GLN A 542 -3.76 -14.37 27.43
CA GLN A 542 -3.20 -13.25 28.17
C GLN A 542 -2.41 -12.36 27.22
N VAL A 543 -2.78 -11.08 27.14
CA VAL A 543 -2.08 -10.02 26.38
C VAL A 543 -1.38 -9.13 27.39
N GLU A 544 -0.08 -8.94 27.25
CA GLU A 544 0.71 -8.02 28.09
C GLU A 544 1.37 -6.93 27.25
N GLY A 545 1.37 -5.71 27.77
CA GLY A 545 2.05 -4.57 27.20
C GLY A 545 1.63 -4.27 25.77
N LEU A 546 0.32 -4.31 25.50
CA LEU A 546 -0.28 -3.85 24.25
C LEU A 546 -0.18 -2.32 24.21
N GLN A 547 0.75 -1.84 23.40
CA GLN A 547 0.99 -0.43 23.12
C GLN A 547 0.13 0.02 21.93
N VAL A 548 -0.70 1.04 22.14
CA VAL A 548 -1.44 1.72 21.08
C VAL A 548 -0.98 3.17 20.92
N LEU A 549 -0.68 3.58 19.70
CA LEU A 549 -0.14 4.90 19.34
C LEU A 549 -1.00 5.60 18.27
N PRO A 550 -1.02 6.95 18.23
CA PRO A 550 -1.69 7.70 17.16
C PRO A 550 -1.21 7.31 15.76
N LEU A 551 -2.14 7.29 14.79
CA LEU A 551 -1.84 7.00 13.38
C LEU A 551 -0.91 8.03 12.70
N GLY A 552 -0.78 9.23 13.28
CA GLY A 552 0.11 10.31 12.82
C GLY A 552 0.65 11.13 14.00
N PRO A 553 1.63 12.03 13.78
CA PRO A 553 2.21 12.83 14.85
C PRO A 553 1.18 13.78 15.46
N VAL A 554 1.21 13.93 16.79
CA VAL A 554 0.39 14.90 17.54
C VAL A 554 0.86 16.32 17.21
N THR A 555 -0.08 17.26 17.06
CA THR A 555 0.19 18.67 16.78
C THR A 555 -0.56 19.59 17.73
N GLU A 556 -0.18 20.88 17.78
CA GLU A 556 -0.89 21.91 18.57
C GLU A 556 -2.38 22.07 18.18
N LYS A 557 -2.80 21.57 17.01
CA LYS A 557 -4.22 21.57 16.60
C LYS A 557 -5.06 20.50 17.30
N ASP A 558 -4.39 19.54 17.92
CA ASP A 558 -5.00 18.43 18.67
C ASP A 558 -5.13 18.76 20.17
N ASP A 559 -4.56 19.89 20.62
CA ASP A 559 -4.57 20.29 22.02
C ASP A 559 -5.96 20.74 22.50
N LYS A 560 -6.36 20.18 23.64
CA LYS A 560 -7.66 20.47 24.27
C LYS A 560 -7.52 21.63 25.23
N HIS A 561 -7.76 22.86 24.76
CA HIS A 561 -7.72 24.10 25.54
C HIS A 561 -8.80 24.16 26.66
N MET A 562 -8.62 23.38 27.72
CA MET A 562 -9.52 23.33 28.90
C MET A 562 -9.15 24.33 29.99
N PHE A 563 -7.95 24.92 29.92
CA PHE A 563 -7.46 25.90 30.89
C PHE A 563 -7.66 27.31 30.37
N SER A 564 -8.16 28.20 31.24
CA SER A 564 -8.36 29.61 30.98
C SER A 564 -8.08 30.40 32.26
N GLU A 565 -7.32 31.48 32.16
CA GLU A 565 -7.13 32.43 33.26
C GLU A 565 -7.83 33.77 32.98
N THR A 566 -8.11 34.53 34.04
CA THR A 566 -8.68 35.87 33.93
C THR A 566 -7.56 36.91 33.96
N ILE A 567 -7.08 37.29 32.78
CA ILE A 567 -6.09 38.36 32.61
C ILE A 567 -6.77 39.71 32.89
N TRP A 568 -6.34 40.41 33.94
CA TRP A 568 -6.88 41.71 34.32
C TRP A 568 -6.16 42.84 33.57
N ALA A 569 -6.82 43.37 32.55
CA ALA A 569 -6.35 44.52 31.76
C ALA A 569 -6.84 45.87 32.34
N VAL A 570 -6.39 46.97 31.72
CA VAL A 570 -6.90 48.32 32.01
C VAL A 570 -8.30 48.52 31.43
N GLU A 571 -9.17 49.26 32.13
CA GLU A 571 -10.56 49.52 31.72
C GLU A 571 -10.65 50.29 30.39
N LYS A 572 -9.66 51.15 30.12
CA LYS A 572 -9.56 52.00 28.93
C LYS A 572 -8.12 51.98 28.42
N PRO A 573 -7.87 52.00 27.10
CA PRO A 573 -6.52 52.12 26.57
C PRO A 573 -5.93 53.48 26.95
N ASP A 574 -4.64 53.48 27.28
CA ASP A 574 -3.87 54.65 27.72
C ASP A 574 -2.47 54.47 27.15
N ALA A 575 -1.99 55.43 26.37
CA ALA A 575 -0.69 55.34 25.71
C ALA A 575 0.47 55.51 26.70
N VAL A 576 0.26 56.25 27.80
CA VAL A 576 1.28 56.56 28.81
C VAL A 576 1.52 55.36 29.73
N ARG A 577 0.44 54.66 30.08
CA ARG A 577 0.45 53.70 31.20
C ARG A 577 1.17 52.39 30.87
N GLY A 578 2.33 52.22 31.51
CA GLY A 578 3.17 51.02 31.38
C GLY A 578 4.39 51.24 30.49
N VAL A 579 4.43 52.35 29.74
CA VAL A 579 5.63 52.82 29.06
C VAL A 579 6.60 53.33 30.15
N PRO A 580 7.82 52.78 30.27
CA PRO A 580 8.83 53.36 31.16
C PRO A 580 9.15 54.78 30.68
N LYS A 581 9.44 55.68 31.62
CA LYS A 581 9.66 57.11 31.33
C LYS A 581 10.67 57.25 30.18
N TRP A 582 10.24 57.81 29.04
CA TRP A 582 11.01 57.78 27.79
C TRP A 582 12.34 58.52 27.96
N THR A 583 13.42 57.75 28.08
CA THR A 583 14.79 58.23 28.20
C THR A 583 15.65 57.47 27.21
N LEU A 584 16.16 58.18 26.20
CA LEU A 584 17.24 57.68 25.36
C LEU A 584 18.43 57.32 26.27
N THR A 585 19.05 56.18 26.02
CA THR A 585 20.35 55.82 26.59
C THR A 585 21.45 56.77 26.11
N ASP A 586 22.59 56.82 26.79
CA ASP A 586 23.71 57.69 26.39
C ASP A 586 24.18 57.40 24.95
N GLU A 587 24.13 56.14 24.51
CA GLU A 587 24.46 55.70 23.15
C GLU A 587 23.41 56.17 22.11
N GLU A 588 22.13 56.08 22.43
CA GLU A 588 21.04 56.63 21.59
C GLU A 588 21.07 58.17 21.53
N TRP A 589 21.51 58.85 22.61
CA TRP A 589 21.75 60.29 22.60
C TRP A 589 22.87 60.68 21.65
N GLU A 590 24.05 60.04 21.76
CA GLU A 590 25.16 60.31 20.85
C GLU A 590 24.79 60.01 19.40
N HIS A 591 24.08 58.90 19.13
CA HIS A 591 23.56 58.57 17.80
C HIS A 591 22.53 59.60 17.29
N ALA A 592 21.61 60.08 18.12
CA ALA A 592 20.65 61.10 17.72
C ALA A 592 21.33 62.42 17.35
N PHE A 593 22.29 62.88 18.15
CA PHE A 593 23.13 64.06 17.85
C PHE A 593 23.96 63.88 16.58
N TYR A 594 24.48 62.68 16.34
CA TYR A 594 25.24 62.33 15.14
C TYR A 594 24.40 62.44 13.86
N VAL A 595 23.20 61.85 13.84
CA VAL A 595 22.31 61.91 12.67
C VAL A 595 21.73 63.32 12.47
N GLU A 596 21.51 64.09 13.53
CA GLU A 596 21.12 65.51 13.45
C GLU A 596 22.21 66.37 12.80
N ARG A 597 23.47 66.19 13.23
CA ARG A 597 24.66 66.84 12.66
C ARG A 597 24.88 66.44 11.21
N ALA A 598 24.69 65.16 10.86
CA ALA A 598 24.74 64.67 9.49
C ALA A 598 23.68 65.36 8.60
N CYS A 599 22.43 65.42 9.08
CA CYS A 599 21.34 66.09 8.38
C CYS A 599 21.64 67.57 8.14
N PHE A 600 22.21 68.27 9.13
CA PHE A 600 22.64 69.66 8.93
C PHE A 600 23.76 69.79 7.87
N PHE A 601 24.75 68.90 7.86
CA PHE A 601 25.81 68.90 6.84
C PHE A 601 25.21 68.79 5.41
N TYR A 602 24.27 67.87 5.18
CA TYR A 602 23.59 67.76 3.88
C TYR A 602 22.74 68.98 3.54
N VAL A 603 21.96 69.53 4.49
CA VAL A 603 21.13 70.73 4.27
C VAL A 603 21.99 71.95 3.94
N LYS A 604 23.13 72.10 4.63
CA LYS A 604 24.13 73.12 4.31
C LYS A 604 24.77 72.89 2.94
N GLN A 605 25.15 71.66 2.60
CA GLN A 605 25.70 71.36 1.28
C GLN A 605 24.70 71.65 0.15
N LEU A 606 23.42 71.31 0.35
CA LEU A 606 22.33 71.62 -0.58
C LEU A 606 22.17 73.13 -0.78
N HIS A 607 22.24 73.91 0.30
CA HIS A 607 22.23 75.37 0.26
C HIS A 607 23.45 75.93 -0.48
N ASP A 608 24.66 75.51 -0.09
CA ASP A 608 25.93 76.04 -0.64
C ASP A 608 26.13 75.68 -2.12
N THR A 609 25.54 74.56 -2.59
CA THR A 609 25.70 74.06 -3.96
C THR A 609 24.74 74.68 -4.96
N ILE A 610 23.48 74.95 -4.59
CA ILE A 610 22.44 75.38 -5.54
C ILE A 610 22.30 76.91 -5.50
N THR A 611 22.67 77.55 -6.61
CA THR A 611 22.69 79.01 -6.74
C THR A 611 21.28 79.62 -6.78
N LEU A 612 21.15 80.90 -6.43
CA LEU A 612 19.86 81.59 -6.42
C LEU A 612 19.14 81.51 -7.78
N GLU A 613 19.87 81.66 -8.89
CA GLU A 613 19.32 81.51 -10.24
C GLU A 613 18.80 80.10 -10.55
N GLU A 614 19.27 79.06 -9.86
CA GLU A 614 18.79 77.68 -10.04
C GLU A 614 17.55 77.42 -9.16
N ARG A 615 17.50 77.98 -7.95
CA ARG A 615 16.33 77.89 -7.04
C ARG A 615 15.06 78.51 -7.65
N GLU A 616 15.22 79.56 -8.45
CA GLU A 616 14.13 80.18 -9.24
C GLU A 616 13.66 79.33 -10.43
N LYS A 617 14.42 78.29 -10.82
CA LYS A 617 14.10 77.37 -11.92
C LYS A 617 13.62 76.00 -11.44
N CYS A 618 13.64 75.74 -10.13
CA CYS A 618 13.08 74.52 -9.54
C CYS A 618 11.55 74.48 -9.65
N ASP A 619 10.99 73.28 -9.63
CA ASP A 619 9.56 73.09 -9.37
C ASP A 619 9.16 73.65 -7.99
N TRP A 620 7.85 73.78 -7.76
CA TRP A 620 7.30 74.39 -6.55
C TRP A 620 7.75 73.69 -5.25
N HIS A 621 7.93 72.35 -5.25
CA HIS A 621 8.27 71.59 -4.04
C HIS A 621 9.76 71.64 -3.67
N PRO A 622 10.76 71.49 -4.56
CA PRO A 622 12.16 71.66 -4.17
C PRO A 622 12.47 73.13 -3.86
N SER A 623 11.77 74.09 -4.48
CA SER A 623 11.90 75.52 -4.14
C SER A 623 11.52 75.80 -2.68
N LYS A 624 10.45 75.18 -2.15
CA LYS A 624 10.08 75.24 -0.72
C LYS A 624 11.18 74.64 0.18
N MET A 625 11.71 73.46 -0.17
CA MET A 625 12.82 72.84 0.57
C MET A 625 14.09 73.70 0.59
N LEU A 626 14.41 74.37 -0.54
CA LEU A 626 15.59 75.23 -0.70
C LEU A 626 15.45 76.60 -0.02
N ALA A 627 14.21 77.05 0.25
CA ALA A 627 13.91 78.16 1.13
C ALA A 627 14.09 77.75 2.61
N TRP A 628 13.49 76.64 3.04
CA TRP A 628 13.68 76.09 4.39
C TRP A 628 15.17 75.85 4.72
N ALA A 629 15.92 75.24 3.81
CA ALA A 629 17.36 75.05 3.94
C ALA A 629 18.13 76.38 4.08
N ALA A 630 17.65 77.47 3.46
CA ALA A 630 18.23 78.80 3.65
C ALA A 630 17.96 79.39 5.03
N ASP A 631 16.74 79.28 5.53
CA ASP A 631 16.40 79.79 6.85
C ASP A 631 17.13 79.00 7.96
N ILE A 632 17.20 77.67 7.86
CA ILE A 632 17.95 76.82 8.81
C ILE A 632 19.45 77.16 8.81
N VAL A 633 20.10 77.23 7.65
CA VAL A 633 21.53 77.58 7.56
C VAL A 633 21.78 79.02 8.05
N SER A 634 20.85 79.94 7.76
CA SER A 634 20.89 81.33 8.23
C SER A 634 20.84 81.40 9.76
N VAL A 635 19.89 80.74 10.41
CA VAL A 635 19.72 80.69 11.88
C VAL A 635 20.91 79.97 12.55
N ALA A 636 21.36 78.84 12.00
CA ALA A 636 22.54 78.12 12.48
C ALA A 636 23.83 78.96 12.37
N SER A 637 24.01 79.70 11.28
CA SER A 637 25.20 80.54 11.09
C SER A 637 25.34 81.66 12.13
N ARG A 638 24.22 82.14 12.68
CA ARG A 638 24.18 83.14 13.78
C ARG A 638 24.33 82.52 15.17
N GLY A 639 24.30 81.20 15.29
CA GLY A 639 24.27 80.49 16.58
C GLY A 639 22.93 80.62 17.30
N GLU A 640 21.85 80.93 16.57
CA GLU A 640 20.50 81.15 17.11
C GLU A 640 19.65 79.86 17.12
N HIS A 641 20.14 78.77 16.51
CA HIS A 641 19.39 77.51 16.45
C HIS A 641 19.48 76.75 17.78
N PRO A 642 18.36 76.24 18.34
CA PRO A 642 18.37 75.55 19.64
C PRO A 642 19.20 74.25 19.64
N ILE A 643 19.18 73.49 18.53
CA ILE A 643 19.89 72.20 18.40
C ILE A 643 21.23 72.31 17.63
N ILE A 644 21.26 73.03 16.51
CA ILE A 644 22.43 73.09 15.61
C ILE A 644 23.49 74.01 16.21
N LYS A 645 24.63 73.43 16.58
CA LYS A 645 25.77 74.22 17.05
C LYS A 645 26.47 74.91 15.87
N GLN A 646 26.87 76.16 16.07
CA GLN A 646 27.62 76.94 15.08
C GLN A 646 28.94 76.25 14.63
N GLU A 647 29.53 75.40 15.49
CA GLU A 647 30.72 74.59 15.18
C GLU A 647 30.51 73.60 14.01
N TRP A 648 29.28 73.12 13.77
CA TRP A 648 28.96 72.18 12.68
C TRP A 648 28.97 72.82 11.29
N MET A 649 29.11 74.16 11.19
CA MET A 649 29.31 74.88 9.93
C MET A 649 30.61 74.49 9.20
N HIS A 650 31.50 73.74 9.84
CA HIS A 650 32.84 73.39 9.37
C HIS A 650 33.11 71.87 9.28
N ASP A 651 32.07 71.04 9.38
CA ASP A 651 32.20 69.58 9.31
C ASP A 651 32.59 69.07 7.91
N THR A 652 33.16 67.86 7.84
CA THR A 652 33.54 67.18 6.59
C THR A 652 32.94 65.78 6.48
N TRP A 653 33.01 65.20 5.28
CA TRP A 653 32.36 63.95 4.90
C TRP A 653 32.87 62.72 5.68
N GLU A 654 34.15 62.68 6.06
CA GLU A 654 34.84 61.48 6.55
C GLU A 654 34.45 61.03 7.98
N LEU A 655 33.31 61.50 8.50
CA LEU A 655 32.86 61.29 9.88
C LEU A 655 31.50 60.58 10.01
N LEU A 656 30.77 60.29 8.92
CA LEU A 656 29.31 60.05 8.95
C LEU A 656 28.83 58.73 8.28
N GLU A 657 28.78 57.62 9.02
CA GLU A 657 28.10 56.36 8.64
C GLU A 657 27.46 55.66 9.86
N ALA A 658 26.16 55.33 9.81
CA ALA A 658 25.47 54.40 10.71
C ALA A 658 24.16 53.86 10.09
N PRO A 659 23.73 52.61 10.37
CA PRO A 659 22.50 52.02 9.84
C PRO A 659 21.27 52.22 10.76
N LEU A 660 20.07 52.08 10.19
CA LEU A 660 18.76 52.11 10.88
C LEU A 660 17.99 50.79 10.64
N HIS A 661 17.05 50.46 11.53
CA HIS A 661 16.42 49.13 11.59
C HIS A 661 14.92 49.14 11.97
N ASP A 662 14.26 48.04 11.59
CA ASP A 662 12.97 47.48 12.01
C ASP A 662 11.67 48.27 11.72
N SER A 663 10.56 47.55 11.53
CA SER A 663 9.27 48.12 11.07
C SER A 663 8.18 48.25 12.16
N PRO A 664 7.30 49.26 12.10
CA PRO A 664 6.23 49.43 13.09
C PRO A 664 5.24 48.26 13.19
N THR A 665 5.04 47.49 12.11
CA THR A 665 4.11 46.35 12.11
C THR A 665 4.67 45.16 12.88
N GLU A 666 5.98 44.93 12.82
CA GLU A 666 6.67 43.90 13.62
C GLU A 666 6.59 44.23 15.12
N ALA A 667 6.75 45.51 15.48
CA ALA A 667 6.57 45.98 16.86
C ALA A 667 5.15 45.75 17.40
N VAL A 668 4.10 45.87 16.56
CA VAL A 668 2.72 45.56 16.95
C VAL A 668 2.55 44.05 17.22
N PHE A 669 2.90 43.18 16.27
CA PHE A 669 2.72 41.72 16.45
C PHE A 669 3.57 41.16 17.60
N LYS A 670 4.73 41.75 17.89
CA LYS A 670 5.55 41.42 19.07
C LYS A 670 4.85 41.67 20.42
N ASN A 671 3.79 42.48 20.46
CA ASN A 671 3.06 42.82 21.69
C ASN A 671 1.61 42.31 21.72
N ILE A 672 0.94 42.15 20.57
CA ILE A 672 -0.42 41.58 20.50
C ILE A 672 -0.44 40.07 20.19
N GLU A 673 0.71 39.49 19.83
CA GLU A 673 0.87 38.10 19.38
C GLU A 673 -0.18 37.73 18.33
N ASP A 674 -1.12 36.84 18.66
CA ASP A 674 -2.21 36.40 17.78
C ASP A 674 -3.62 36.85 18.26
N GLN A 675 -3.68 37.80 19.21
CA GLN A 675 -4.90 38.28 19.88
C GLN A 675 -5.76 39.24 19.02
N PHE A 676 -5.96 38.90 17.75
CA PHE A 676 -6.81 39.64 16.82
C PHE A 676 -7.66 38.70 15.96
N SER A 677 -8.86 39.15 15.57
CA SER A 677 -9.76 38.38 14.69
C SER A 677 -9.39 38.49 13.21
N SER A 678 -8.86 39.64 12.79
CA SER A 678 -8.41 39.91 11.42
C SER A 678 -7.57 41.18 11.38
N TYR A 679 -6.53 41.23 10.56
CA TYR A 679 -5.70 42.42 10.36
C TYR A 679 -5.66 42.80 8.88
N THR A 680 -5.96 44.06 8.54
CA THR A 680 -5.77 44.55 7.17
C THR A 680 -4.48 45.35 7.10
N TYR A 681 -3.46 44.80 6.47
CA TYR A 681 -2.26 45.53 6.10
C TYR A 681 -2.56 46.40 4.88
N SER A 682 -2.28 47.69 4.97
CA SER A 682 -2.58 48.64 3.90
C SER A 682 -1.55 49.74 3.76
N ASP A 683 -1.29 50.10 2.50
CA ASP A 683 -0.34 51.12 2.07
C ASP A 683 -0.92 51.79 0.81
N ILE A 684 -0.44 52.97 0.43
CA ILE A 684 -0.83 53.64 -0.83
C ILE A 684 -0.34 52.89 -2.08
N SER A 685 0.63 51.99 -1.92
CA SER A 685 1.22 51.14 -2.95
C SER A 685 1.23 49.66 -2.55
N ALA A 686 0.98 48.76 -3.51
CA ALA A 686 1.10 47.32 -3.29
C ALA A 686 2.57 46.81 -3.20
N SER A 687 3.57 47.70 -3.38
CA SER A 687 4.99 47.35 -3.46
C SER A 687 5.53 46.60 -2.23
N PHE A 688 5.00 46.88 -1.04
CA PHE A 688 5.47 46.29 0.21
C PHE A 688 4.79 44.95 0.57
N PHE A 689 3.71 44.59 -0.13
CA PHE A 689 2.91 43.40 0.23
C PHE A 689 3.66 42.07 0.13
N PRO A 690 4.54 41.80 -0.87
CA PRO A 690 5.28 40.53 -0.94
C PRO A 690 6.26 40.34 0.24
N GLN A 691 6.86 41.43 0.71
CA GLN A 691 7.73 41.41 1.90
C GLN A 691 6.89 41.16 3.15
N ALA A 692 5.80 41.91 3.35
CA ALA A 692 4.89 41.73 4.48
C ALA A 692 4.21 40.34 4.52
N GLN A 693 3.93 39.72 3.36
CA GLN A 693 3.45 38.34 3.26
C GLN A 693 4.50 37.31 3.68
N THR A 694 5.79 37.61 3.49
CA THR A 694 6.89 36.76 3.94
C THR A 694 7.08 36.90 5.45
N THR A 695 7.23 38.14 5.94
CA THR A 695 7.46 38.46 7.37
C THR A 695 6.31 37.97 8.26
N PHE A 696 5.05 38.14 7.85
CA PHE A 696 3.87 37.81 8.66
C PHE A 696 3.18 36.51 8.24
N SER A 697 3.90 35.63 7.53
CA SER A 697 3.38 34.35 7.00
C SER A 697 2.68 33.47 8.04
N GLN A 698 3.10 33.52 9.31
CA GLN A 698 2.46 32.80 10.42
C GLN A 698 1.00 33.24 10.70
N HIS A 699 0.64 34.50 10.43
CA HIS A 699 -0.72 35.03 10.62
C HIS A 699 -1.54 35.07 9.31
N SER A 700 -1.08 34.39 8.25
CA SER A 700 -1.69 34.44 6.91
C SER A 700 -3.16 34.02 6.84
N SER A 701 -3.67 33.28 7.83
CA SER A 701 -5.10 32.95 7.98
C SER A 701 -5.99 34.12 8.44
N LYS A 702 -5.40 35.15 9.06
CA LYS A 702 -6.07 36.33 9.62
C LYS A 702 -5.72 37.64 8.90
N MET A 703 -4.69 37.65 8.06
CA MET A 703 -4.21 38.86 7.39
C MET A 703 -4.79 39.03 5.99
N ALA A 704 -5.21 40.27 5.70
CA ALA A 704 -5.59 40.73 4.36
C ALA A 704 -4.68 41.90 3.93
N TYR A 705 -4.40 42.01 2.64
CA TYR A 705 -3.55 43.06 2.07
C TYR A 705 -4.37 43.89 1.09
N LYS A 706 -4.43 45.22 1.29
CA LYS A 706 -5.26 46.13 0.48
C LYS A 706 -4.56 47.47 0.24
N VAL A 707 -4.58 47.94 -1.00
CA VAL A 707 -4.12 49.32 -1.30
C VAL A 707 -5.14 50.32 -0.78
N PHE A 708 -4.69 51.36 -0.08
CA PHE A 708 -5.54 52.42 0.45
C PHE A 708 -4.82 53.77 0.43
N ASP A 709 -5.41 54.71 -0.31
CA ASP A 709 -5.05 56.13 -0.27
C ASP A 709 -6.00 56.84 0.70
N VAL A 710 -5.46 57.29 1.83
CA VAL A 710 -6.23 57.90 2.92
C VAL A 710 -6.85 59.26 2.55
N THR A 711 -6.37 59.91 1.49
CA THR A 711 -6.97 61.16 0.96
C THR A 711 -8.32 60.92 0.27
N LYS A 712 -8.59 59.67 -0.16
CA LYS A 712 -9.79 59.27 -0.92
C LYS A 712 -10.77 58.50 -0.02
N GLU A 713 -12.06 58.52 -0.38
CA GLU A 713 -13.10 57.87 0.42
C GLU A 713 -12.92 56.34 0.48
N PRO A 714 -13.01 55.69 1.65
CA PRO A 714 -12.74 54.25 1.78
C PRO A 714 -13.70 53.35 0.99
N SER A 715 -14.98 53.72 0.93
CA SER A 715 -16.02 53.01 0.18
C SER A 715 -15.77 52.92 -1.33
N LYS A 716 -14.85 53.74 -1.87
CA LYS A 716 -14.40 53.69 -3.27
C LYS A 716 -13.12 52.86 -3.47
N GLN A 717 -12.56 52.27 -2.40
CA GLN A 717 -11.23 51.65 -2.36
C GLN A 717 -11.24 50.22 -1.79
N SER A 718 -12.34 49.47 -1.96
CA SER A 718 -12.47 48.09 -1.47
C SER A 718 -12.34 47.90 0.06
N LEU A 719 -12.44 49.00 0.83
CA LEU A 719 -12.57 48.99 2.28
C LEU A 719 -14.02 49.27 2.66
N ALA A 720 -14.54 48.50 3.61
CA ALA A 720 -15.89 48.69 4.12
C ALA A 720 -15.89 49.79 5.20
N GLU A 721 -16.83 50.71 5.11
CA GLU A 721 -17.05 51.72 6.15
C GLU A 721 -17.62 51.07 7.41
N ARG A 722 -17.19 51.55 8.59
CA ARG A 722 -17.55 51.05 9.92
C ARG A 722 -17.27 49.56 10.14
N ALA A 723 -16.23 49.03 9.50
CA ALA A 723 -15.80 47.64 9.63
C ALA A 723 -14.73 47.43 10.71
N TYR A 724 -13.95 48.46 11.05
CA TYR A 724 -12.74 48.34 11.88
C TYR A 724 -12.99 48.79 13.32
N ASP A 725 -12.51 48.01 14.30
CA ASP A 725 -12.52 48.34 15.73
C ASP A 725 -11.30 49.17 16.14
N LEU A 726 -10.20 49.00 15.41
CA LEU A 726 -8.93 49.72 15.56
C LEU A 726 -8.39 50.06 14.17
N VAL A 727 -7.87 51.28 14.02
CA VAL A 727 -7.02 51.69 12.90
C VAL A 727 -5.69 52.17 13.48
N ILE A 728 -4.58 51.72 12.88
CA ILE A 728 -3.23 52.18 13.21
C ILE A 728 -2.73 53.02 12.04
N ALA A 729 -2.54 54.31 12.26
CA ALA A 729 -1.85 55.21 11.34
C ALA A 729 -0.38 55.36 11.78
N SER A 730 0.55 55.23 10.84
CA SER A 730 1.99 55.25 11.13
C SER A 730 2.71 56.16 10.13
N ASN A 731 2.95 57.41 10.52
CA ASN A 731 3.62 58.45 9.74
C ASN A 731 3.03 58.61 8.33
N VAL A 732 1.72 58.86 8.26
CA VAL A 732 0.90 58.77 7.02
C VAL A 732 -0.25 59.78 6.94
N LEU A 733 -0.75 60.33 8.05
CA LEU A 733 -1.80 61.34 8.02
C LEU A 733 -1.27 62.75 7.76
N HIS A 734 0.01 63.03 8.02
CA HIS A 734 0.62 64.32 7.66
C HIS A 734 0.71 64.55 6.14
N ALA A 735 0.93 63.48 5.37
CA ALA A 735 1.16 63.48 3.92
C ALA A 735 -0.17 63.62 3.13
N THR A 736 -0.88 64.72 3.34
CA THR A 736 -2.20 64.97 2.74
C THR A 736 -2.43 66.45 2.38
N PRO A 737 -3.19 66.76 1.31
CA PRO A 737 -3.64 68.12 1.01
C PRO A 737 -4.62 68.72 2.05
N ASN A 738 -5.30 67.89 2.85
CA ASN A 738 -6.27 68.37 3.83
C ASN A 738 -6.48 67.39 4.99
N LEU A 739 -6.07 67.79 6.20
CA LEU A 739 -6.16 66.95 7.40
C LEU A 739 -7.60 66.62 7.82
N GLU A 740 -8.54 67.56 7.73
CA GLU A 740 -9.93 67.34 8.16
C GLU A 740 -10.64 66.29 7.29
N GLN A 741 -10.48 66.35 5.97
CA GLN A 741 -11.01 65.35 5.04
C GLN A 741 -10.36 63.98 5.22
N THR A 742 -9.06 63.96 5.54
CA THR A 742 -8.28 62.73 5.74
C THR A 742 -8.70 62.01 7.01
N SER A 743 -8.76 62.73 8.13
CA SER A 743 -9.30 62.20 9.39
C SER A 743 -10.77 61.80 9.25
N THR A 744 -11.57 62.51 8.45
CA THR A 744 -12.95 62.10 8.12
C THR A 744 -12.99 60.76 7.34
N ASN A 745 -12.03 60.49 6.44
CA ASN A 745 -11.92 59.20 5.77
C ASN A 745 -11.51 58.08 6.73
N VAL A 746 -10.59 58.34 7.66
CA VAL A 746 -10.24 57.39 8.74
C VAL A 746 -11.44 57.14 9.65
N ARG A 747 -12.20 58.18 10.01
CA ARG A 747 -13.44 58.06 10.81
C ARG A 747 -14.48 57.17 10.13
N LYS A 748 -14.57 57.18 8.79
CA LYS A 748 -15.46 56.29 8.01
C LYS A 748 -15.07 54.82 8.13
N LEU A 749 -13.79 54.47 8.30
CA LEU A 749 -13.37 53.06 8.50
C LEU A 749 -13.83 52.51 9.86
N LEU A 750 -13.77 53.35 10.89
CA LEU A 750 -14.01 52.94 12.27
C LEU A 750 -15.49 52.76 12.62
N LYS A 751 -15.79 51.67 13.32
CA LYS A 751 -17.03 51.46 14.07
C LYS A 751 -17.24 52.61 15.07
N SER A 752 -18.48 52.78 15.53
CA SER A 752 -18.72 53.66 16.68
C SER A 752 -18.06 53.05 17.92
N GLY A 753 -17.29 53.85 18.66
CA GLY A 753 -16.47 53.41 19.77
C GLY A 753 -15.13 52.77 19.40
N GLY A 754 -14.83 52.62 18.10
CA GLY A 754 -13.52 52.15 17.64
C GLY A 754 -12.40 53.17 17.88
N TYR A 755 -11.15 52.73 17.93
CA TYR A 755 -10.00 53.60 18.22
C TYR A 755 -9.13 53.89 16.99
N LEU A 756 -8.58 55.09 16.93
CA LEU A 756 -7.44 55.45 16.10
C LEU A 756 -6.21 55.54 17.00
N VAL A 757 -5.21 54.72 16.71
CA VAL A 757 -3.84 54.86 17.23
C VAL A 757 -3.00 55.48 16.11
N MET A 758 -2.28 56.54 16.43
CA MET A 758 -1.54 57.34 15.46
C MET A 758 -0.12 57.59 15.94
N LEU A 759 0.85 56.92 15.31
CA LEU A 759 2.26 57.32 15.37
C LEU A 759 2.45 58.42 14.32
N GLU A 760 2.79 59.63 14.74
CA GLU A 760 3.03 60.77 13.85
C GLU A 760 4.17 61.66 14.33
N ILE A 761 4.74 62.43 13.41
CA ILE A 761 5.80 63.39 13.71
C ILE A 761 5.15 64.69 14.21
N THR A 762 5.43 65.06 15.46
CA THR A 762 4.78 66.18 16.17
C THR A 762 5.73 67.24 16.69
N ASP A 763 7.02 66.92 16.86
CA ASP A 763 8.05 67.92 17.11
C ASP A 763 8.55 68.49 15.78
N THR A 764 8.69 69.80 15.70
CA THR A 764 9.12 70.54 14.51
C THR A 764 10.55 71.10 14.64
N GLU A 765 11.20 70.93 15.79
CA GLU A 765 12.56 71.44 16.05
C GLU A 765 13.70 70.60 15.42
N PRO A 766 13.62 69.25 15.35
CA PRO A 766 14.64 68.43 14.69
C PRO A 766 14.63 68.59 13.16
N LEU A 767 15.82 68.71 12.55
CA LEU A 767 15.95 68.73 11.09
C LEU A 767 15.67 67.38 10.46
N ARG A 768 16.06 66.29 11.13
CA ARG A 768 16.06 64.91 10.59
C ARG A 768 14.83 64.58 9.72
N PRO A 769 13.57 64.78 10.16
CA PRO A 769 12.40 64.50 9.32
C PRO A 769 12.38 65.28 8.00
N THR A 770 12.66 66.59 8.03
CA THR A 770 12.60 67.44 6.83
C THR A 770 13.84 67.31 5.96
N SER A 771 15.00 66.97 6.52
CA SER A 771 16.21 66.65 5.75
C SER A 771 16.04 65.38 4.90
N PHE A 772 15.39 64.34 5.42
CA PHE A 772 15.15 63.09 4.67
C PHE A 772 13.92 63.17 3.76
N PHE A 773 12.79 63.69 4.25
CA PHE A 773 11.53 63.66 3.50
C PHE A 773 11.24 64.95 2.71
N GLY A 774 12.01 66.02 2.90
CA GLY A 774 11.81 67.33 2.25
C GLY A 774 11.86 67.33 0.73
N CYS A 775 12.45 66.31 0.10
CA CYS A 775 12.43 66.14 -1.36
C CYS A 775 11.08 65.62 -1.89
N LEU A 776 10.20 65.06 -1.04
CA LEU A 776 8.94 64.46 -1.46
C LEU A 776 7.88 65.53 -1.71
N PRO A 777 7.18 65.53 -2.86
CA PRO A 777 6.11 66.49 -3.12
C PRO A 777 4.95 66.35 -2.13
N ASP A 778 4.64 65.12 -1.72
CA ASP A 778 3.53 64.78 -0.83
C ASP A 778 3.71 65.32 0.60
N LEU A 779 4.93 65.67 1.00
CA LEU A 779 5.19 66.31 2.29
C LEU A 779 4.71 67.77 2.31
N TRP A 780 4.77 68.51 1.19
CA TRP A 780 4.55 69.95 1.16
C TRP A 780 3.11 70.40 0.82
N VAL A 781 2.15 69.47 0.73
CA VAL A 781 0.81 69.75 0.15
C VAL A 781 -0.16 70.46 1.12
N GLY A 782 0.23 70.68 2.38
CA GLY A 782 -0.62 71.26 3.43
C GLY A 782 -0.95 72.75 3.31
N GLU A 783 -0.41 73.48 2.32
CA GLU A 783 -0.62 74.93 2.18
C GLU A 783 -2.11 75.34 2.08
N ALA A 784 -2.99 74.41 1.65
CA ALA A 784 -4.43 74.60 1.54
C ALA A 784 -5.23 74.49 2.86
N ASP A 785 -4.68 73.89 3.92
CA ASP A 785 -5.35 73.76 5.24
C ASP A 785 -4.74 74.62 6.36
N GLY A 786 -3.78 75.49 6.00
CA GLY A 786 -3.15 76.47 6.90
C GLY A 786 -1.68 76.17 7.21
N ARG A 787 -1.19 74.99 6.84
CA ARG A 787 0.22 74.57 6.99
C ARG A 787 1.15 75.24 5.97
N GLN A 788 1.26 76.57 6.04
CA GLN A 788 1.99 77.40 5.05
C GLN A 788 3.53 77.30 5.13
N HIS A 789 4.07 77.11 6.32
CA HIS A 789 5.53 77.12 6.58
C HIS A 789 6.10 75.74 6.92
N TYR A 790 5.29 74.84 7.46
CA TYR A 790 5.71 73.50 7.87
C TYR A 790 4.51 72.54 7.81
N PRO A 791 4.69 71.27 7.39
CA PRO A 791 3.58 70.37 7.11
C PRO A 791 3.16 69.45 8.28
N LEU A 792 3.90 69.48 9.38
CA LEU A 792 3.58 68.73 10.60
C LEU A 792 2.80 69.60 11.59
N LEU A 793 2.04 68.97 12.49
CA LEU A 793 1.29 69.65 13.56
C LEU A 793 1.77 69.17 14.94
N PRO A 794 1.94 70.08 15.93
CA PRO A 794 2.12 69.73 17.33
C PRO A 794 0.99 68.81 17.83
N ALA A 795 1.28 67.91 18.77
CA ALA A 795 0.32 66.93 19.30
C ALA A 795 -0.98 67.60 19.81
N GLU A 796 -0.86 68.74 20.50
CA GLU A 796 -2.00 69.53 20.97
C GLU A 796 -2.89 70.08 19.83
N SER A 797 -2.32 70.40 18.66
CA SER A 797 -3.07 70.93 17.51
C SER A 797 -3.92 69.86 16.81
N TRP A 798 -3.65 68.57 17.02
CA TRP A 798 -4.50 67.48 16.51
C TRP A 798 -5.84 67.37 17.23
N SER A 799 -5.95 67.86 18.48
CA SER A 799 -7.19 67.89 19.26
C SER A 799 -8.35 68.53 18.49
N ASP A 800 -8.12 69.70 17.87
CA ASP A 800 -9.15 70.40 17.10
C ASP A 800 -9.50 69.71 15.78
N ILE A 801 -8.57 68.97 15.16
CA ILE A 801 -8.86 68.13 13.99
C ILE A 801 -9.74 66.94 14.40
N PHE A 802 -9.43 66.27 15.50
CA PHE A 802 -10.21 65.13 16.00
C PHE A 802 -11.66 65.53 16.35
N ARG A 803 -11.84 66.59 17.15
CA ARG A 803 -13.17 67.12 17.53
C ARG A 803 -14.03 67.46 16.31
N LYS A 804 -13.46 68.08 15.27
CA LYS A 804 -14.19 68.44 14.04
C LYS A 804 -14.61 67.24 13.19
N THR A 805 -13.86 66.14 13.26
CA THR A 805 -13.95 65.01 12.30
C THR A 805 -14.67 63.77 12.86
N GLY A 806 -15.37 63.92 13.99
CA GLY A 806 -16.17 62.86 14.61
C GLY A 806 -15.38 61.91 15.51
N PHE A 807 -14.24 62.37 16.02
CA PHE A 807 -13.50 61.74 17.11
C PHE A 807 -13.70 62.51 18.42
N SER A 808 -13.39 61.89 19.55
CA SER A 808 -13.58 62.46 20.88
C SER A 808 -12.73 63.72 21.12
N ASP A 809 -11.44 63.50 21.26
CA ASP A 809 -10.37 64.45 21.53
C ASP A 809 -9.03 63.69 21.41
N LEU A 810 -7.92 64.30 21.78
CA LEU A 810 -6.70 63.56 22.12
C LEU A 810 -6.91 62.84 23.46
N ASP A 811 -7.35 61.57 23.43
CA ASP A 811 -7.70 60.78 24.61
C ASP A 811 -6.47 60.42 25.47
N SER A 812 -5.32 60.20 24.81
CA SER A 812 -4.02 59.96 25.44
C SER A 812 -2.90 60.24 24.42
N SER A 813 -1.72 60.63 24.90
CA SER A 813 -0.54 60.86 24.05
C SER A 813 0.75 60.53 24.77
N THR A 814 1.70 59.89 24.08
CA THR A 814 3.09 59.78 24.53
C THR A 814 4.05 60.39 23.51
N PRO A 815 5.09 61.10 23.95
CA PRO A 815 5.42 61.41 25.35
C PRO A 815 4.51 62.49 25.96
N GLU A 816 4.35 62.50 27.30
CA GLU A 816 3.54 63.53 28.02
C GLU A 816 4.13 64.95 27.91
N HIS A 817 5.42 65.05 27.61
CA HIS A 817 6.18 66.28 27.39
C HIS A 817 7.08 66.05 26.18
N ILE A 818 7.43 67.11 25.43
CA ILE A 818 8.35 67.00 24.29
C ILE A 818 9.67 66.37 24.76
N VAL A 819 9.96 65.15 24.29
CA VAL A 819 11.25 64.49 24.53
C VAL A 819 12.20 64.96 23.44
N PHE A 820 13.08 65.88 23.83
CA PHE A 820 14.08 66.48 22.96
C PHE A 820 14.78 65.41 22.11
N MET A 821 14.78 65.61 20.78
CA MET A 821 15.35 64.71 19.76
C MET A 821 14.60 63.39 19.48
N ALA A 822 13.44 63.16 20.08
CA ALA A 822 12.50 62.09 19.72
C ALA A 822 11.20 62.70 19.14
N PRO A 823 11.13 63.00 17.83
CA PRO A 823 10.10 63.89 17.28
C PRO A 823 8.71 63.26 17.08
N PHE A 824 8.56 61.97 17.41
CA PHE A 824 7.33 61.22 17.21
C PHE A 824 6.45 61.22 18.47
N SER A 825 5.14 61.41 18.30
CA SER A 825 4.16 61.05 19.33
C SER A 825 3.33 59.86 18.90
N VAL A 826 3.01 58.98 19.85
CA VAL A 826 1.92 58.00 19.72
C VAL A 826 0.69 58.58 20.40
N MET A 827 -0.32 58.90 19.60
CA MET A 827 -1.57 59.53 19.99
C MET A 827 -2.73 58.54 19.88
N LEU A 828 -3.68 58.64 20.80
CA LEU A 828 -4.89 57.83 20.86
C LEU A 828 -6.13 58.74 20.78
N THR A 829 -7.12 58.35 19.98
CA THR A 829 -8.44 58.99 19.97
C THR A 829 -9.55 57.98 19.65
N GLN A 830 -10.77 58.22 20.13
CA GLN A 830 -11.91 57.32 19.92
C GLN A 830 -12.91 57.91 18.92
N ALA A 831 -13.40 57.07 18.00
CA ALA A 831 -14.43 57.39 17.03
C ALA A 831 -15.80 57.53 17.73
N VAL A 832 -16.34 58.75 17.82
CA VAL A 832 -17.59 59.04 18.55
C VAL A 832 -18.79 59.25 17.64
N ASP A 833 -19.97 59.16 18.23
CA ASP A 833 -21.25 59.69 17.77
C ASP A 833 -22.12 59.99 19.01
N ASN A 834 -23.35 60.43 18.81
CA ASN A 834 -24.29 60.77 19.88
C ASN A 834 -24.48 59.66 20.94
N GLN A 835 -24.34 58.37 20.58
CA GLN A 835 -24.44 57.27 21.55
C GLN A 835 -23.14 57.12 22.34
N MET A 836 -21.99 57.20 21.68
CA MET A 836 -20.69 57.15 22.34
C MET A 836 -20.42 58.37 23.23
N GLU A 837 -20.92 59.56 22.89
CA GLU A 837 -20.89 60.73 23.77
C GLU A 837 -21.66 60.48 25.07
N ILE A 838 -22.87 59.93 24.98
CA ILE A 838 -23.68 59.54 26.16
C ILE A 838 -22.98 58.45 26.98
N ILE A 839 -22.29 57.49 26.35
CA ILE A 839 -21.52 56.44 27.05
C ILE A 839 -20.27 57.01 27.74
N ARG A 840 -19.59 57.99 27.13
CA ARG A 840 -18.39 58.64 27.67
C ARG A 840 -18.69 59.67 28.75
N GLN A 841 -19.80 60.40 28.65
CA GLN A 841 -20.25 61.41 29.61
C GLN A 841 -21.71 61.20 30.04
N PRO A 842 -22.05 60.07 30.71
CA PRO A 842 -23.44 59.70 31.06
C PRO A 842 -24.11 60.62 32.10
N LEU A 843 -23.39 61.64 32.58
CA LEU A 843 -23.87 62.65 33.53
C LEU A 843 -23.92 64.05 32.93
N ASP A 844 -23.52 64.25 31.67
CA ASP A 844 -23.72 65.54 31.01
C ASP A 844 -25.22 65.79 30.77
N THR A 845 -25.64 67.01 31.09
CA THR A 845 -27.04 67.43 31.03
C THR A 845 -27.36 68.27 29.77
N ALA A 846 -26.38 68.54 28.91
CA ALA A 846 -26.61 69.15 27.60
C ALA A 846 -27.18 68.13 26.59
N ASN A 847 -26.59 66.93 26.51
CA ASN A 847 -26.97 65.86 25.57
C ASN A 847 -28.27 65.07 25.97
N LYS A 848 -29.32 65.79 26.40
CA LYS A 848 -30.61 65.21 26.83
C LYS A 848 -31.42 64.62 25.67
N THR A 849 -31.12 63.37 25.32
CA THR A 849 -31.99 62.56 24.44
C THR A 849 -33.27 62.17 25.18
N SER A 850 -34.43 62.50 24.61
CA SER A 850 -35.73 62.16 25.21
C SER A 850 -36.09 60.70 24.96
N ILE A 851 -36.21 59.90 26.03
CA ILE A 851 -36.67 58.52 25.97
C ILE A 851 -38.09 58.47 26.57
N ASP A 852 -39.11 58.52 25.71
CA ASP A 852 -40.50 58.60 26.17
C ASP A 852 -41.03 57.27 26.75
N LYS A 853 -40.41 56.14 26.42
CA LYS A 853 -40.81 54.80 26.88
C LYS A 853 -39.59 53.95 27.18
N LEU A 854 -39.53 53.41 28.40
CA LEU A 854 -38.40 52.60 28.88
C LEU A 854 -38.92 51.23 29.34
N LEU A 855 -38.33 50.17 28.79
CA LEU A 855 -38.66 48.78 29.11
C LEU A 855 -37.47 48.15 29.84
N VAL A 856 -37.65 47.79 31.11
CA VAL A 856 -36.67 47.06 31.91
C VAL A 856 -36.98 45.57 31.81
N LEU A 857 -36.08 44.81 31.18
CA LEU A 857 -36.21 43.36 31.02
C LEU A 857 -35.49 42.64 32.16
N GLY A 858 -36.27 41.98 33.02
CA GLY A 858 -35.74 41.11 34.07
C GLY A 858 -35.53 39.68 33.56
N GLY A 859 -34.45 39.04 34.00
CA GLY A 859 -34.24 37.61 33.80
C GLY A 859 -35.20 36.75 34.64
N SER A 860 -35.01 35.43 34.58
CA SER A 860 -35.83 34.46 35.32
C SER A 860 -35.29 34.13 36.72
N THR A 861 -34.22 34.78 37.18
CA THR A 861 -33.62 34.58 38.51
C THR A 861 -34.03 35.68 39.48
N ILE A 862 -34.19 35.35 40.76
CA ILE A 862 -34.68 36.32 41.76
C ILE A 862 -33.77 37.56 41.87
N HIS A 863 -32.46 37.38 41.74
CA HIS A 863 -31.51 38.48 41.74
C HIS A 863 -31.71 39.46 40.55
N SER A 864 -32.03 38.93 39.36
CA SER A 864 -32.35 39.77 38.20
C SER A 864 -33.72 40.46 38.31
N TYR A 865 -34.64 39.92 39.10
CA TYR A 865 -35.90 40.59 39.46
C TYR A 865 -35.65 41.72 40.46
N GLU A 866 -34.84 41.49 41.50
CA GLU A 866 -34.46 42.49 42.52
C GLU A 866 -33.78 43.70 41.86
N ILE A 867 -32.79 43.47 41.00
CA ILE A 867 -32.10 44.53 40.25
C ILE A 867 -33.08 45.30 39.34
N ALA A 868 -33.97 44.61 38.61
CA ALA A 868 -34.95 45.27 37.76
C ALA A 868 -35.95 46.13 38.56
N ALA A 869 -36.35 45.68 39.75
CA ALA A 869 -37.21 46.42 40.67
C ALA A 869 -36.50 47.63 41.29
N GLU A 870 -35.23 47.50 41.67
CA GLU A 870 -34.41 48.59 42.21
C GLU A 870 -34.15 49.67 41.15
N ILE A 871 -33.79 49.27 39.92
CA ILE A 871 -33.66 50.17 38.77
C ILE A 871 -34.97 50.93 38.54
N LYS A 872 -36.12 50.24 38.53
CA LYS A 872 -37.43 50.91 38.39
C LYS A 872 -37.68 51.90 39.53
N SER A 873 -37.41 51.52 40.78
CA SER A 873 -37.60 52.38 41.95
C SER A 873 -36.72 53.64 41.91
N LYS A 874 -35.48 53.53 41.41
CA LYS A 874 -34.57 54.67 41.23
C LYS A 874 -35.01 55.57 40.08
N LEU A 875 -35.49 55.00 38.98
CA LEU A 875 -36.05 55.77 37.86
C LEU A 875 -37.35 56.50 38.23
N ASP A 876 -38.24 55.86 39.00
CA ASP A 876 -39.45 56.49 39.51
C ASP A 876 -39.16 57.59 40.55
N PHE A 877 -38.05 57.49 41.29
CA PHE A 877 -37.58 58.56 42.19
C PHE A 877 -36.93 59.74 41.45
N LEU A 878 -36.26 59.50 40.31
CA LEU A 878 -35.62 60.54 39.48
C LEU A 878 -36.60 61.33 38.60
N ARG A 879 -37.92 61.06 38.71
CA ARG A 879 -38.97 61.80 38.02
C ARG A 879 -39.34 63.07 38.79
N GLU A 880 -38.83 64.21 38.33
CA GLU A 880 -39.47 65.50 38.63
C GLU A 880 -40.91 65.50 38.09
N SER A 881 -41.83 66.05 38.88
CA SER A 881 -43.27 66.00 38.62
C SER A 881 -43.70 67.02 37.56
N ASP A 882 -44.16 66.56 36.40
CA ASP A 882 -45.34 67.15 35.70
C ASP A 882 -45.80 66.41 34.42
N ASP A 883 -45.09 65.40 33.91
CA ASP A 883 -45.46 64.73 32.64
C ASP A 883 -45.85 63.23 32.78
N ASN A 884 -47.17 62.97 32.71
CA ASN A 884 -47.77 61.62 32.74
C ASN A 884 -47.68 60.86 31.39
N SER A 885 -47.09 61.43 30.33
CA SER A 885 -47.05 60.80 29.00
C SER A 885 -45.97 59.71 28.85
N ARG A 886 -44.95 59.73 29.71
CA ARG A 886 -43.84 58.78 29.68
C ARG A 886 -44.12 57.58 30.59
N ASP A 887 -43.80 56.38 30.15
CA ASP A 887 -44.18 55.14 30.85
C ASP A 887 -43.00 54.15 30.95
N ALA A 888 -42.78 53.64 32.16
CA ALA A 888 -41.62 52.80 32.52
C ALA A 888 -42.10 51.43 33.02
N ARG A 889 -41.91 50.41 32.19
CA ARG A 889 -42.48 49.06 32.40
C ARG A 889 -41.40 48.04 32.69
N VAL A 890 -41.71 47.10 33.58
CA VAL A 890 -40.90 45.89 33.82
C VAL A 890 -41.60 44.72 33.15
N ALA A 891 -40.86 43.90 32.41
CA ALA A 891 -41.37 42.66 31.83
C ALA A 891 -40.45 41.48 32.14
N HIS A 892 -41.04 40.29 32.25
CA HIS A 892 -40.35 39.06 32.59
C HIS A 892 -40.38 38.08 31.42
N THR A 893 -39.30 37.34 31.21
CA THR A 893 -39.20 36.35 30.12
C THR A 893 -40.27 35.26 30.18
N GLY A 894 -40.80 34.95 31.38
CA GLY A 894 -41.89 34.00 31.57
C GLY A 894 -43.26 34.47 31.05
N THR A 895 -43.57 35.77 31.13
CA THR A 895 -44.87 36.32 30.67
C THR A 895 -44.88 36.65 29.18
N LEU A 896 -43.73 36.89 28.55
CA LEU A 896 -43.62 37.21 27.11
C LEU A 896 -44.11 36.10 26.16
N ARG A 897 -44.48 34.91 26.65
CA ARG A 897 -45.12 33.86 25.84
C ARG A 897 -46.62 34.09 25.54
N SER A 898 -47.30 35.00 26.24
CA SER A 898 -48.75 35.25 26.02
C SER A 898 -49.09 36.46 25.15
N GLU A 899 -48.15 37.39 24.92
CA GLU A 899 -48.37 38.64 24.17
C GLU A 899 -47.53 38.72 22.89
N ALA A 900 -47.68 37.70 22.02
CA ALA A 900 -46.85 37.52 20.83
C ALA A 900 -47.00 38.61 19.74
N SER A 901 -47.98 39.52 19.84
CA SER A 901 -48.32 40.50 18.81
C SER A 901 -47.34 41.69 18.69
N PHE A 902 -46.42 41.90 19.64
CA PHE A 902 -45.48 43.03 19.61
C PHE A 902 -44.10 42.69 19.03
N LEU A 903 -43.78 41.40 18.82
CA LEU A 903 -42.44 40.96 18.42
C LEU A 903 -42.28 40.75 16.91
N GLU A 904 -43.36 40.57 16.14
CA GLU A 904 -43.27 40.32 14.69
C GLU A 904 -42.76 41.54 13.91
N SER A 905 -43.12 42.76 14.30
CA SER A 905 -42.59 43.99 13.69
C SER A 905 -41.09 44.20 13.89
N SER A 906 -40.51 43.56 14.90
CA SER A 906 -39.10 43.74 15.29
C SER A 906 -38.17 42.73 14.61
N ARG A 907 -38.68 41.51 14.31
CA ARG A 907 -37.90 40.46 13.61
C ARG A 907 -37.41 40.88 12.23
N ALA A 908 -38.16 41.74 11.53
CA ALA A 908 -37.83 42.21 10.18
C ALA A 908 -36.58 43.13 10.10
N ARG A 909 -35.93 43.48 11.21
CA ARG A 909 -34.66 44.26 11.22
C ARG A 909 -33.42 43.49 11.66
N TRP A 910 -33.58 42.27 12.19
CA TRP A 910 -32.48 41.48 12.78
C TRP A 910 -32.18 40.19 11.99
N SER A 911 -32.60 40.12 10.73
CA SER A 911 -32.34 38.99 9.81
C SER A 911 -31.27 39.30 8.75
N ASN A 912 -30.44 40.33 8.97
CA ASN A 912 -29.38 40.82 8.07
C ASN A 912 -28.13 41.24 8.89
N PHE A 913 -27.72 40.39 9.83
CA PHE A 913 -26.43 40.42 10.54
C PHE A 913 -26.05 38.97 10.90
#